data_AF-A0A7C1AK62-F1
#
_entry.id   AF-A0A7C1AK62-F1
#
_cell.length_a   1.000
_cell.length_b   1.000
_cell.length_c   1.000
_cell.angle_alpha   90.00
_cell.angle_beta   90.00
_cell.angle_gamma   90.00
#
_symmetry.space_group_name_H-M   'P 1'
#
loop_
_entity.id
_entity.type
_entity.pdbx_description
1 polymer ?
#
loop_
_entity_poly.entity_id
_entity_poly.type
_entity_poly.pdbx_seq_one_letter_code
_entity_poly.pdbx_strand_id
1 'polypeptide(L)'
;MDQKIVPCDITDNFYRKPDQDERRMESEYSVQTIEKLEQKFKAEALHRPMRIDRYEPGAELTYEITDVATGILGTIRLKIEKFVGGGFAGQVYKVRLMEIHAENGGIDCLEPGKTYAIKILIPPSNFSKLFRNVLYWLGFQGPFQLQMNPAAARSGAIWQKFIRRAANKFFGNDRSVVDIYATFVDHTLGSCGEISQWVDGRTWRLEVNEYLDVLKKWRKGKKVKEEYLGSPEYRAKHEFMTQFVNLLHKIGAHEFARQYEWSTSKSQPNCLKWNDTNDNPEEGLVAVDFRAGLALLPFLPMSPGDFKLILQGIFRGSLIQFDRGDLKKLEQFITDHPDDFTGMHSMLVELKQAEQVYRNSVPDITHNHVKLFFSRRLWATVFNSAVTGWRVRNLIDKHWEQKLRNNKFLTFLFWLLGALPFIGSFVRKCWGQPFWRKHYKSMFTHFNYFKNSLRGKAFEKITGWHRAGRTSVEKSGKLAKQVWRLSYHVPLSILPVGLHRFFTDGKYAKERLDFLLLRPFRLYFDADLRTQWLRDMVSDGKKKNLLSQQDADTILNQVEEPFIQKYLKSLAVHLATLPVTQIVSITVAGIYIMMHPDMPRAQAYGIGLGIIALFQVVPISPGSLVRGLYVLYLVIKERNFKDYNIAVFLGFFKYIGYLAFPIQMAYRYPTLARFMAGHWATEAVHVVPVFGEGGALLEHWVFDLFYNWPLTIRRRMKKVAEIRSRLKPRYWHIGLYSVLGAGIFVFTELAYFNHVGELPDLRDMWWLTITLPLVLGLLVTLGAGGAVRGNRIIASLICGIFIGILTTITTTLLHGSDQIGMIVTNLLWRIFILGIFCSIGALVTEIKLPDPEI
;
A
#
# COMPACT_ATOMS: atom_id res chain seq x y z
N MET A 1 29.47 -62.43 -25.58
CA MET A 1 29.83 -61.57 -26.72
C MET A 1 28.70 -60.60 -26.93
N ASP A 2 29.06 -59.36 -27.24
CA ASP A 2 28.24 -58.15 -27.45
C ASP A 2 27.73 -57.41 -26.21
N GLN A 3 28.72 -56.89 -25.47
CA GLN A 3 28.59 -55.67 -24.68
C GLN A 3 28.43 -54.46 -25.61
N LYS A 4 27.29 -53.76 -25.52
CA LYS A 4 27.20 -52.34 -25.93
C LYS A 4 27.19 -51.47 -24.68
N ILE A 5 28.29 -50.76 -24.53
CA ILE A 5 28.54 -49.69 -23.56
C ILE A 5 27.55 -48.56 -23.82
N VAL A 6 26.72 -48.25 -22.83
CA VAL A 6 25.85 -47.05 -22.81
C VAL A 6 26.61 -45.94 -22.08
N PRO A 7 26.67 -44.70 -22.62
CA PRO A 7 27.37 -43.60 -21.97
C PRO A 7 26.68 -43.18 -20.67
N CYS A 8 27.49 -42.83 -19.68
CA CYS A 8 27.08 -42.27 -18.41
C CYS A 8 26.58 -40.83 -18.62
N ASP A 9 25.27 -40.62 -18.66
CA ASP A 9 24.66 -39.28 -18.62
C ASP A 9 24.60 -38.77 -17.17
N ILE A 10 25.41 -37.75 -16.88
CA ILE A 10 25.59 -37.09 -15.57
C ILE A 10 24.62 -35.89 -15.41
N THR A 11 23.47 -35.88 -16.08
CA THR A 11 22.58 -34.69 -16.13
C THR A 11 21.22 -34.84 -15.44
N ASP A 12 20.93 -35.96 -14.78
CA ASP A 12 19.56 -36.27 -14.32
C ASP A 12 19.26 -36.06 -12.82
N ASN A 13 20.17 -35.48 -12.02
CA ASN A 13 20.00 -35.39 -10.56
C ASN A 13 19.67 -33.99 -9.99
N PHE A 14 19.35 -32.99 -10.82
CA PHE A 14 19.04 -31.63 -10.33
C PHE A 14 17.59 -31.15 -10.51
N TYR A 15 16.71 -31.95 -11.13
CA TYR A 15 15.32 -31.56 -11.44
C TYR A 15 14.25 -32.51 -10.87
N ARG A 16 14.45 -33.09 -9.68
CA ARG A 16 13.32 -33.59 -8.88
C ARG A 16 12.72 -32.47 -8.04
N LYS A 17 11.54 -32.01 -8.46
CA LYS A 17 10.54 -31.41 -7.56
C LYS A 17 10.43 -32.29 -6.31
N PRO A 18 10.47 -31.73 -5.09
CA PRO A 18 9.90 -32.43 -3.96
C PRO A 18 8.38 -32.44 -4.17
N ASP A 19 7.81 -33.62 -4.39
CA ASP A 19 6.40 -33.90 -4.11
C ASP A 19 6.09 -33.52 -2.66
N GLN A 20 5.73 -32.25 -2.43
CA GLN A 20 5.22 -31.71 -1.17
C GLN A 20 4.20 -30.57 -1.37
N ASP A 21 3.71 -30.34 -2.59
CA ASP A 21 2.93 -29.14 -2.93
C ASP A 21 1.42 -29.22 -2.69
N GLU A 22 0.89 -30.33 -2.16
CA GLU A 22 -0.51 -30.41 -1.72
C GLU A 22 -0.73 -30.24 -0.21
N ARG A 23 0.33 -30.06 0.60
CA ARG A 23 0.23 -29.79 2.06
C ARG A 23 1.07 -28.63 2.59
N ARG A 24 1.32 -27.60 1.78
CA ARG A 24 2.04 -26.38 2.20
C ARG A 24 1.36 -25.07 1.80
N MET A 25 0.03 -25.04 1.86
CA MET A 25 -0.73 -23.79 1.71
C MET A 25 -1.15 -23.15 3.04
N GLU A 26 -0.38 -23.33 4.12
CA GLU A 26 -0.65 -22.63 5.38
C GLU A 26 0.64 -22.05 5.98
N SER A 27 0.83 -20.75 5.74
CA SER A 27 1.84 -19.83 6.31
C SER A 27 3.28 -19.91 5.77
N GLU A 28 3.93 -18.76 5.57
CA GLU A 28 5.36 -18.62 5.21
C GLU A 28 6.33 -19.20 6.27
N TYR A 29 5.80 -19.79 7.35
CA TYR A 29 6.51 -20.34 8.49
C TYR A 29 5.85 -21.66 8.94
N SER A 30 6.43 -22.35 9.91
CA SER A 30 5.92 -23.64 10.40
C SER A 30 5.32 -23.48 11.79
N VAL A 31 4.01 -23.74 11.92
CA VAL A 31 3.30 -23.74 13.22
C VAL A 31 3.92 -24.77 14.17
N GLN A 32 4.26 -25.97 13.69
CA GLN A 32 4.94 -27.00 14.49
C GLN A 32 6.28 -26.52 15.07
N THR A 33 6.99 -25.64 14.37
CA THR A 33 8.25 -25.07 14.88
C THR A 33 7.97 -24.09 16.02
N ILE A 34 6.88 -23.32 15.93
CA ILE A 34 6.42 -22.44 17.02
C ILE A 34 6.02 -23.28 18.24
N GLU A 35 5.20 -24.31 18.07
CA GLU A 35 4.79 -25.22 19.16
C GLU A 35 6.00 -25.83 19.88
N LYS A 36 7.02 -26.28 19.12
CA LYS A 36 8.29 -26.78 19.69
C LYS A 36 9.04 -25.72 20.48
N LEU A 37 9.04 -24.46 20.03
CA LEU A 37 9.66 -23.34 20.76
C LEU A 37 8.88 -22.99 22.02
N GLU A 38 7.55 -23.07 21.98
CA GLU A 38 6.69 -22.87 23.14
C GLU A 38 6.87 -23.98 24.19
N GLN A 39 6.96 -25.24 23.75
CA GLN A 39 7.29 -26.37 24.64
C GLN A 39 8.67 -26.18 25.30
N LYS A 40 9.67 -25.76 24.53
CA LYS A 40 11.00 -25.42 25.08
C LYS A 40 10.93 -24.27 26.09
N PHE A 41 10.13 -23.23 25.82
CA PHE A 41 9.90 -22.16 26.79
C PHE A 41 9.27 -22.70 28.08
N LYS A 42 8.24 -23.56 27.98
CA LYS A 42 7.59 -24.19 29.14
C LYS A 42 8.58 -25.01 29.96
N ALA A 43 9.49 -25.74 29.31
CA ALA A 43 10.54 -26.53 29.96
C ALA A 43 11.55 -25.69 30.79
N GLU A 44 11.70 -24.39 30.51
CA GLU A 44 12.55 -23.50 31.31
C GLU A 44 11.93 -23.15 32.68
N ALA A 45 10.67 -23.56 32.94
CA ALA A 45 9.95 -23.41 34.21
C ALA A 45 9.95 -21.97 34.77
N LEU A 46 9.81 -20.98 33.88
CA LEU A 46 9.79 -19.57 34.27
C LEU A 46 8.49 -19.25 35.03
N HIS A 47 8.61 -18.58 36.18
CA HIS A 47 7.49 -17.98 36.91
C HIS A 47 6.54 -17.10 36.08
N ARG A 48 6.97 -16.56 34.94
CA ARG A 48 6.15 -15.72 34.06
C ARG A 48 5.64 -16.52 32.86
N PRO A 49 4.46 -16.17 32.31
CA PRO A 49 4.00 -16.76 31.06
C PRO A 49 4.89 -16.33 29.88
N MET A 50 4.83 -17.12 28.81
CA MET A 50 5.42 -16.76 27.53
C MET A 50 4.71 -15.54 26.97
N ARG A 51 5.48 -14.59 26.43
CA ARG A 51 4.90 -13.48 25.68
C ARG A 51 4.53 -13.97 24.28
N ILE A 52 3.24 -13.94 23.96
CA ILE A 52 2.74 -14.17 22.61
C ILE A 52 2.38 -12.83 21.96
N ASP A 53 2.62 -12.71 20.65
CA ASP A 53 2.24 -11.54 19.86
C ASP A 53 0.92 -11.78 19.08
N ARG A 54 0.64 -13.04 18.72
CA ARG A 54 -0.60 -13.52 18.09
C ARG A 54 -0.80 -15.01 18.35
N TYR A 55 -2.02 -15.49 18.16
CA TYR A 55 -2.34 -16.92 18.13
C TYR A 55 -2.09 -17.56 16.75
N GLU A 56 -1.90 -18.88 16.75
CA GLU A 56 -1.64 -19.69 15.56
C GLU A 56 -2.88 -20.50 15.12
N PRO A 57 -2.98 -20.89 13.84
CA PRO A 57 -3.99 -21.84 13.38
C PRO A 57 -3.99 -23.11 14.23
N GLY A 58 -5.18 -23.61 14.55
CA GLY A 58 -5.39 -24.78 15.42
C GLY A 58 -5.49 -24.46 16.90
N ALA A 59 -5.10 -23.27 17.35
CA ALA A 59 -5.23 -22.87 18.76
C ALA A 59 -6.70 -22.82 19.18
N GLU A 60 -6.99 -23.36 20.36
CA GLU A 60 -8.31 -23.28 20.99
C GLU A 60 -8.33 -22.17 22.04
N LEU A 61 -9.40 -21.38 22.00
CA LEU A 61 -9.59 -20.21 22.83
C LEU A 61 -10.93 -20.29 23.55
N THR A 62 -10.94 -19.94 24.82
CA THR A 62 -12.16 -19.85 25.63
C THR A 62 -12.32 -18.42 26.11
N TYR A 63 -13.51 -17.86 25.91
CA TYR A 63 -13.81 -16.49 26.32
C TYR A 63 -15.16 -16.40 27.02
N GLU A 64 -15.20 -15.58 28.06
CA GLU A 64 -16.43 -14.96 28.54
C GLU A 64 -16.79 -13.83 27.57
N ILE A 65 -18.03 -13.82 27.11
CA ILE A 65 -18.53 -12.91 26.09
C ILE A 65 -19.79 -12.19 26.59
N THR A 66 -20.01 -11.00 26.06
CA THR A 66 -21.24 -10.24 26.26
C THR A 66 -21.90 -10.03 24.90
N ASP A 67 -23.11 -10.54 24.75
CA ASP A 67 -23.90 -10.37 23.52
C ASP A 67 -24.22 -8.90 23.27
N VAL A 68 -24.03 -8.43 22.04
CA VAL A 68 -24.22 -7.01 21.66
C VAL A 68 -25.68 -6.61 21.67
N ALA A 69 -26.61 -7.49 21.26
CA ALA A 69 -28.02 -7.14 21.13
C ALA A 69 -28.75 -7.08 22.48
N THR A 70 -28.51 -8.06 23.34
CA THR A 70 -29.26 -8.31 24.58
C THR A 70 -28.47 -7.98 25.84
N GLY A 71 -27.14 -7.95 25.76
CA GLY A 71 -26.26 -7.78 26.94
C GLY A 71 -26.09 -9.07 27.77
N ILE A 72 -26.65 -10.20 27.34
CA ILE A 72 -26.53 -11.49 28.02
C ILE A 72 -25.07 -11.96 28.05
N LEU A 73 -24.66 -12.55 29.17
CA LEU A 73 -23.35 -13.14 29.34
C LEU A 73 -23.35 -14.61 28.88
N GLY A 74 -22.23 -15.02 28.29
CA GLY A 74 -22.00 -16.40 27.90
C GLY A 74 -20.54 -16.77 27.90
N THR A 75 -20.26 -18.07 27.82
CA THR A 75 -18.93 -18.62 27.62
C THR A 75 -18.91 -19.35 26.29
N ILE A 76 -17.87 -19.12 25.50
CA ILE A 76 -17.67 -19.82 24.22
C ILE A 76 -16.30 -20.49 24.17
N ARG A 77 -16.23 -21.56 23.38
CA ARG A 77 -14.98 -22.20 22.97
C ARG A 77 -14.85 -22.12 21.45
N LEU A 78 -13.70 -21.67 20.99
CA LEU A 78 -13.42 -21.37 19.59
C LEU A 78 -12.13 -22.05 19.16
N LYS A 79 -12.06 -22.46 17.90
CA LYS A 79 -10.83 -22.92 17.27
C LYS A 79 -10.40 -21.93 16.19
N ILE A 80 -9.15 -21.50 16.22
CA ILE A 80 -8.60 -20.65 15.16
C ILE A 80 -8.41 -21.49 13.90
N GLU A 81 -9.08 -21.10 12.82
CA GLU A 81 -8.85 -21.70 11.50
C GLU A 81 -7.71 -20.97 10.79
N LYS A 82 -7.70 -19.62 10.84
CA LYS A 82 -6.72 -18.82 10.09
C LYS A 82 -6.48 -17.46 10.73
N PHE A 83 -5.22 -17.04 10.78
CA PHE A 83 -4.87 -15.63 10.97
C PHE A 83 -5.04 -14.88 9.63
N VAL A 84 -5.95 -13.91 9.59
CA VAL A 84 -6.28 -13.18 8.34
C VAL A 84 -5.30 -12.03 8.13
N GLY A 85 -5.04 -11.25 9.17
CA GLY A 85 -4.17 -10.08 9.07
C GLY A 85 -4.21 -9.23 10.35
N GLY A 86 -3.35 -8.21 10.40
CA GLY A 86 -3.34 -7.27 11.51
C GLY A 86 -2.91 -5.86 11.09
N GLY A 87 -3.75 -4.89 11.43
CA GLY A 87 -3.52 -3.46 11.21
C GLY A 87 -3.26 -2.72 12.53
N PHE A 88 -3.39 -1.38 12.49
CA PHE A 88 -3.27 -0.55 13.70
C PHE A 88 -4.44 -0.75 14.68
N ALA A 89 -5.64 -1.08 14.19
CA ALA A 89 -6.80 -1.28 15.04
C ALA A 89 -6.74 -2.60 15.84
N GLY A 90 -6.13 -3.64 15.27
CA GLY A 90 -6.10 -4.96 15.86
C GLY A 90 -5.73 -6.04 14.85
N GLN A 91 -5.92 -7.29 15.26
CA GLN A 91 -5.68 -8.49 14.47
C GLN A 91 -6.96 -9.30 14.31
N VAL A 92 -7.16 -9.85 13.12
CA VAL A 92 -8.37 -10.56 12.70
C VAL A 92 -8.07 -12.04 12.46
N TYR A 93 -8.96 -12.89 12.96
CA TYR A 93 -8.91 -14.34 12.85
C TYR A 93 -10.21 -14.87 12.25
N LYS A 94 -10.09 -15.87 11.38
CA LYS A 94 -11.18 -16.77 11.04
C LYS A 94 -11.22 -17.86 12.10
N VAL A 95 -12.37 -18.05 12.73
CA VAL A 95 -12.55 -19.00 13.83
C VAL A 95 -13.78 -19.88 13.59
N ARG A 96 -13.74 -21.09 14.13
CA ARG A 96 -14.91 -21.98 14.23
C ARG A 96 -15.41 -21.99 15.66
N LEU A 97 -16.71 -21.75 15.84
CA LEU A 97 -17.34 -21.90 17.15
C LEU A 97 -17.50 -23.39 17.45
N MET A 98 -16.96 -23.83 18.58
CA MET A 98 -17.00 -25.24 19.00
C MET A 98 -18.14 -25.47 19.99
N GLU A 99 -18.23 -24.62 21.01
CA GLU A 99 -19.20 -24.73 22.11
C GLU A 99 -19.67 -23.34 22.53
N ILE A 100 -20.92 -23.22 22.99
CA ILE A 100 -21.49 -22.02 23.59
C ILE A 100 -22.36 -22.40 24.79
N HIS A 101 -22.17 -21.68 25.89
CA HIS A 101 -22.97 -21.77 27.10
C HIS A 101 -23.42 -20.37 27.48
N ALA A 102 -24.72 -20.09 27.42
CA ALA A 102 -25.28 -18.78 27.78
C ALA A 102 -26.38 -18.95 28.82
N GLU A 103 -26.55 -17.93 29.66
CA GLU A 103 -27.65 -17.89 30.63
C GLU A 103 -28.97 -17.63 29.89
N ASN A 104 -30.00 -18.46 30.13
CA ASN A 104 -31.39 -18.25 29.70
C ASN A 104 -31.68 -18.12 28.18
N GLY A 105 -31.22 -19.06 27.35
CA GLY A 105 -31.80 -19.26 26.00
C GLY A 105 -30.86 -19.15 24.81
N GLY A 106 -29.56 -18.95 25.03
CA GLY A 106 -28.57 -18.81 23.95
C GLY A 106 -28.29 -17.35 23.59
N ILE A 107 -27.17 -17.11 22.91
CA ILE A 107 -26.91 -15.82 22.25
C ILE A 107 -27.41 -15.98 20.83
N ASP A 108 -28.54 -15.35 20.51
CA ASP A 108 -29.15 -15.40 19.18
C ASP A 108 -28.08 -15.10 18.12
N CYS A 109 -28.02 -15.96 17.09
CA CYS A 109 -27.08 -15.91 15.96
C CYS A 109 -25.67 -16.55 16.15
N LEU A 110 -25.32 -17.04 17.34
CA LEU A 110 -24.10 -17.85 17.54
C LEU A 110 -24.42 -19.35 17.61
N GLU A 111 -23.99 -20.11 16.60
CA GLU A 111 -24.26 -21.54 16.49
C GLU A 111 -22.97 -22.37 16.46
N PRO A 112 -22.85 -23.42 17.28
CA PRO A 112 -21.76 -24.38 17.20
C PRO A 112 -21.56 -24.93 15.78
N GLY A 113 -20.31 -25.10 15.38
CA GLY A 113 -19.92 -25.57 14.05
C GLY A 113 -19.80 -24.48 12.98
N LYS A 114 -20.41 -23.30 13.18
CA LYS A 114 -20.31 -22.18 12.23
C LYS A 114 -19.00 -21.40 12.34
N THR A 115 -18.66 -20.70 11.25
CA THR A 115 -17.47 -19.86 11.13
C THR A 115 -17.79 -18.40 11.44
N TYR A 116 -16.91 -17.76 12.20
CA TYR A 116 -17.00 -16.36 12.59
C TYR A 116 -15.66 -15.63 12.39
N ALA A 117 -15.72 -14.30 12.42
CA ALA A 117 -14.53 -13.45 12.47
C ALA A 117 -14.33 -12.93 13.90
N ILE A 118 -13.12 -13.08 14.42
CA ILE A 118 -12.72 -12.47 15.69
C ILE A 118 -11.68 -11.39 15.45
N LYS A 119 -11.89 -10.22 16.02
CA LYS A 119 -10.92 -9.14 16.03
C LYS A 119 -10.46 -8.86 17.45
N ILE A 120 -9.16 -9.00 17.70
CA ILE A 120 -8.52 -8.64 18.98
C ILE A 120 -7.84 -7.28 18.78
N LEU A 121 -8.20 -6.29 19.60
CA LEU A 121 -7.92 -4.85 19.38
C LEU A 121 -6.48 -4.41 19.73
N ILE A 122 -5.52 -5.27 19.40
CA ILE A 122 -4.09 -5.11 19.59
C ILE A 122 -3.33 -5.46 18.30
N PRO A 123 -2.40 -4.60 17.82
CA PRO A 123 -1.59 -4.92 16.67
C PRO A 123 -0.60 -6.04 17.00
N PRO A 124 -0.35 -6.96 16.05
CA PRO A 124 0.67 -8.00 16.23
C PRO A 124 2.09 -7.42 16.22
N SER A 125 2.29 -6.29 15.55
CA SER A 125 3.58 -5.59 15.47
C SER A 125 3.79 -4.67 16.67
N ASN A 126 4.92 -4.85 17.36
CA ASN A 126 5.34 -3.96 18.45
C ASN A 126 5.55 -2.52 17.99
N PHE A 127 6.05 -2.32 16.76
CA PHE A 127 6.19 -0.98 16.18
C PHE A 127 4.82 -0.33 15.96
N SER A 128 3.90 -1.03 15.30
CA SER A 128 2.56 -0.50 15.03
C SER A 128 1.79 -0.19 16.32
N LYS A 129 1.93 -1.06 17.33
CA LYS A 129 1.37 -0.84 18.68
C LYS A 129 1.95 0.40 19.34
N LEU A 130 3.28 0.58 19.30
CA LEU A 130 3.94 1.76 19.87
C LEU A 130 3.49 3.04 19.16
N PHE A 131 3.58 3.07 17.83
CA PHE A 131 3.21 4.22 17.01
C PHE A 131 1.76 4.66 17.24
N ARG A 132 0.81 3.72 17.19
CA ARG A 132 -0.60 3.98 17.51
C ARG A 132 -0.76 4.56 18.91
N ASN A 133 -0.14 3.93 19.92
CA ASN A 133 -0.32 4.35 21.30
C ASN A 133 0.26 5.75 21.55
N VAL A 134 1.36 6.11 20.88
CA VAL A 134 1.92 7.47 20.94
C VAL A 134 0.95 8.48 20.34
N LEU A 135 0.41 8.22 19.14
CA LEU A 135 -0.57 9.13 18.52
C LEU A 135 -1.84 9.29 19.35
N TYR A 136 -2.36 8.18 19.90
CA TYR A 136 -3.52 8.23 20.78
C TYR A 136 -3.22 8.98 22.08
N TRP A 137 -2.02 8.80 22.66
CA TRP A 137 -1.60 9.53 23.86
C TRP A 137 -1.44 11.03 23.60
N LEU A 138 -0.86 11.42 22.47
CA LEU A 138 -0.78 12.83 22.07
C LEU A 138 -2.17 13.46 21.96
N GLY A 139 -3.15 12.68 21.48
CA GLY A 139 -4.53 13.14 21.39
C GLY A 139 -5.25 13.22 22.75
N PHE A 140 -5.33 12.10 23.46
CA PHE A 140 -6.24 11.92 24.60
C PHE A 140 -5.55 11.83 25.97
N GLN A 141 -4.21 11.92 26.01
CA GLN A 141 -3.38 11.84 27.22
C GLN A 141 -3.62 10.55 28.03
N GLY A 142 -3.95 9.47 27.32
CA GLY A 142 -4.28 8.18 27.91
C GLY A 142 -3.84 7.01 27.04
N PRO A 143 -3.91 5.77 27.56
CA PRO A 143 -3.69 4.57 26.77
C PRO A 143 -4.84 4.35 25.78
N PHE A 144 -4.55 3.63 24.68
CA PHE A 144 -5.52 3.32 23.62
C PHE A 144 -6.72 2.55 24.17
N GLN A 145 -7.89 3.19 24.18
CA GLN A 145 -9.06 2.73 24.93
C GLN A 145 -9.70 1.47 24.36
N LEU A 146 -9.85 1.36 23.03
CA LEU A 146 -10.40 0.15 22.40
C LEU A 146 -9.62 -1.13 22.77
N GLN A 147 -8.32 -1.02 23.08
CA GLN A 147 -7.54 -2.18 23.52
C GLN A 147 -7.87 -2.57 24.97
N MET A 148 -8.16 -1.63 25.88
CA MET A 148 -8.12 -1.94 27.32
C MET A 148 -9.39 -1.57 28.10
N ASN A 149 -10.35 -0.90 27.48
CA ASN A 149 -11.58 -0.47 28.11
C ASN A 149 -12.77 -1.21 27.48
N PRO A 150 -13.37 -2.19 28.19
CA PRO A 150 -14.53 -2.92 27.70
C PRO A 150 -15.69 -2.01 27.30
N ALA A 151 -15.89 -0.87 27.98
CA ALA A 151 -16.93 0.10 27.62
C ALA A 151 -16.69 0.77 26.26
N ALA A 152 -15.43 0.98 25.87
CA ALA A 152 -15.09 1.53 24.55
C ALA A 152 -15.35 0.51 23.44
N ALA A 153 -14.92 -0.75 23.64
CA ALA A 153 -15.21 -1.85 22.71
C ALA A 153 -16.73 -2.08 22.57
N ARG A 154 -17.45 -2.02 23.70
CA ARG A 154 -18.90 -2.15 23.76
C ARG A 154 -19.62 -1.02 23.02
N SER A 155 -19.23 0.23 23.26
CA SER A 155 -19.78 1.39 22.55
C SER A 155 -19.64 1.24 21.04
N GLY A 156 -18.43 0.92 20.55
CA GLY A 156 -18.17 0.71 19.13
C GLY A 156 -19.01 -0.41 18.53
N ALA A 157 -19.27 -1.49 19.28
CA ALA A 157 -20.09 -2.61 18.84
C ALA A 157 -21.58 -2.24 18.73
N ILE A 158 -22.10 -1.49 19.70
CA ILE A 158 -23.49 -1.03 19.68
C ILE A 158 -23.70 0.02 18.57
N TRP A 159 -22.76 0.94 18.38
CA TRP A 159 -22.78 1.88 17.24
C TRP A 159 -22.91 1.14 15.90
N GLN A 160 -22.16 0.05 15.72
CA GLN A 160 -22.23 -0.76 14.51
C GLN A 160 -23.62 -1.39 14.29
N LYS A 161 -24.33 -1.81 15.35
CA LYS A 161 -25.72 -2.29 15.22
C LYS A 161 -26.67 -1.19 14.73
N PHE A 162 -26.53 0.03 15.24
CA PHE A 162 -27.31 1.18 14.76
C PHE A 162 -26.98 1.54 13.31
N ILE A 163 -25.68 1.55 12.96
CA ILE A 163 -25.22 1.78 11.58
C ILE A 163 -25.79 0.71 10.64
N ARG A 164 -25.75 -0.57 11.03
CA ARG A 164 -26.31 -1.68 10.24
C ARG A 164 -27.81 -1.50 10.03
N ARG A 165 -28.57 -1.16 11.08
CA ARG A 165 -30.02 -0.95 10.94
C ARG A 165 -30.35 0.23 10.04
N ALA A 166 -29.63 1.34 10.19
CA ALA A 166 -29.77 2.51 9.32
C ALA A 166 -29.41 2.18 7.86
N ALA A 167 -28.36 1.38 7.64
CA ALA A 167 -27.94 0.95 6.31
C ALA A 167 -28.97 0.03 5.65
N ASN A 168 -29.59 -0.88 6.41
CA ASN A 168 -30.68 -1.71 5.90
C ASN A 168 -31.85 -0.86 5.37
N LYS A 169 -32.26 0.14 6.14
CA LYS A 169 -33.29 1.11 5.71
C LYS A 169 -32.86 1.89 4.46
N PHE A 170 -31.61 2.38 4.43
CA PHE A 170 -31.15 3.28 3.39
C PHE A 170 -30.85 2.59 2.05
N PHE A 171 -30.27 1.38 2.10
CA PHE A 171 -29.90 0.61 0.92
C PHE A 171 -30.90 -0.51 0.57
N GLY A 172 -31.88 -0.79 1.44
CA GLY A 172 -32.81 -1.91 1.27
C GLY A 172 -32.14 -3.28 1.39
N ASN A 173 -30.97 -3.37 2.03
CA ASN A 173 -30.17 -4.58 2.10
C ASN A 173 -29.49 -4.73 3.47
N ASP A 174 -29.79 -5.82 4.15
CA ASP A 174 -29.32 -6.10 5.51
C ASP A 174 -27.88 -6.67 5.55
N ARG A 175 -27.32 -7.02 4.39
CA ARG A 175 -25.93 -7.46 4.17
C ARG A 175 -24.98 -6.32 3.80
N SER A 176 -25.45 -5.07 3.70
CA SER A 176 -24.61 -3.91 3.38
C SER A 176 -23.61 -3.53 4.48
N VAL A 177 -23.84 -3.95 5.72
CA VAL A 177 -22.95 -3.75 6.86
C VAL A 177 -22.78 -5.08 7.60
N VAL A 178 -21.54 -5.47 7.85
CA VAL A 178 -21.24 -6.71 8.59
C VAL A 178 -21.83 -6.68 9.98
N ASP A 179 -22.42 -7.80 10.41
CA ASP A 179 -22.98 -7.89 11.74
C ASP A 179 -21.93 -8.20 12.82
N ILE A 180 -22.20 -7.75 14.03
CA ILE A 180 -21.37 -7.97 15.22
C ILE A 180 -22.19 -8.69 16.30
N TYR A 181 -21.66 -9.76 16.87
CA TYR A 181 -22.41 -10.62 17.79
C TYR A 181 -22.03 -10.35 19.24
N ALA A 182 -20.74 -10.32 19.58
CA ALA A 182 -20.32 -10.25 20.97
C ALA A 182 -19.02 -9.47 21.16
N THR A 183 -18.81 -8.98 22.39
CA THR A 183 -17.53 -8.40 22.85
C THR A 183 -16.93 -9.25 23.96
N PHE A 184 -15.59 -9.30 24.06
CA PHE A 184 -14.88 -10.10 25.06
C PHE A 184 -13.54 -9.48 25.47
N VAL A 185 -12.88 -10.08 26.47
CA VAL A 185 -11.54 -9.70 26.92
C VAL A 185 -10.56 -10.86 26.76
N ASP A 186 -9.49 -10.62 26.01
CA ASP A 186 -8.35 -11.51 25.91
C ASP A 186 -7.28 -11.13 26.94
N HIS A 187 -7.18 -11.91 28.02
CA HIS A 187 -6.19 -11.66 29.07
C HIS A 187 -4.77 -12.10 28.70
N THR A 188 -4.59 -12.95 27.69
CA THR A 188 -3.28 -13.47 27.27
C THR A 188 -2.50 -12.42 26.48
N LEU A 189 -3.14 -11.83 25.47
CA LEU A 189 -2.64 -10.69 24.69
C LEU A 189 -2.86 -9.36 25.40
N GLY A 190 -3.79 -9.33 26.36
CA GLY A 190 -4.11 -8.17 27.17
C GLY A 190 -4.88 -7.10 26.40
N SER A 191 -5.96 -7.52 25.74
CA SER A 191 -6.77 -6.68 24.86
C SER A 191 -8.26 -7.06 24.89
N CYS A 192 -9.14 -6.07 24.72
CA CYS A 192 -10.53 -6.33 24.32
C CYS A 192 -10.56 -6.93 22.90
N GLY A 193 -11.64 -7.65 22.61
CA GLY A 193 -11.92 -8.21 21.30
C GLY A 193 -13.42 -8.25 21.01
N GLU A 194 -13.74 -8.58 19.77
CA GLU A 194 -15.09 -8.64 19.24
C GLU A 194 -15.27 -9.83 18.30
N ILE A 195 -16.50 -10.33 18.23
CA ILE A 195 -16.94 -11.44 17.39
C ILE A 195 -17.94 -10.88 16.39
N SER A 196 -17.70 -11.14 15.12
CA SER A 196 -18.50 -10.63 14.00
C SER A 196 -18.76 -11.71 12.97
N GLN A 197 -19.69 -11.44 12.08
CA GLN A 197 -19.97 -12.30 10.94
C GLN A 197 -18.71 -12.49 10.09
N TRP A 198 -18.44 -13.74 9.70
CA TRP A 198 -17.44 -14.02 8.68
C TRP A 198 -18.00 -13.60 7.31
N VAL A 199 -17.35 -12.63 6.68
CA VAL A 199 -17.66 -12.24 5.30
C VAL A 199 -16.79 -13.06 4.37
N ASP A 200 -17.40 -14.01 3.66
CA ASP A 200 -16.73 -14.67 2.53
C ASP A 200 -16.81 -13.76 1.29
N GLY A 201 -15.88 -12.81 1.27
CA GLY A 201 -15.84 -11.77 0.25
C GLY A 201 -14.42 -11.44 -0.18
N ARG A 202 -14.35 -10.69 -1.27
CA ARG A 202 -13.10 -10.21 -1.88
C ARG A 202 -13.09 -8.69 -2.00
N THR A 203 -11.93 -8.14 -2.27
CA THR A 203 -11.82 -6.77 -2.76
C THR A 203 -12.35 -6.67 -4.20
N TRP A 204 -12.60 -5.44 -4.66
CA TRP A 204 -12.99 -5.15 -6.04
C TRP A 204 -11.92 -5.51 -7.08
N ARG A 205 -12.34 -5.74 -8.32
CA ARG A 205 -11.44 -6.11 -9.43
C ARG A 205 -10.84 -4.88 -10.11
N LEU A 206 -9.67 -5.10 -10.72
CA LEU A 206 -9.07 -4.15 -11.66
C LEU A 206 -9.77 -4.27 -13.01
N GLU A 207 -10.66 -3.32 -13.31
CA GLU A 207 -11.48 -3.32 -14.52
C GLU A 207 -10.79 -2.57 -15.68
N VAL A 208 -10.86 -3.14 -16.88
CA VAL A 208 -10.35 -2.47 -18.09
C VAL A 208 -11.30 -1.36 -18.49
N ASN A 209 -10.73 -0.19 -18.78
CA ASN A 209 -11.51 0.97 -19.22
C ASN A 209 -10.72 1.82 -20.23
N GLU A 210 -11.25 1.91 -21.45
CA GLU A 210 -10.68 2.75 -22.51
C GLU A 210 -11.17 4.22 -22.46
N TYR A 211 -12.04 4.55 -21.50
CA TYR A 211 -12.73 5.83 -21.36
C TYR A 211 -12.46 6.47 -19.99
N LEU A 212 -11.24 6.35 -19.46
CA LEU A 212 -10.89 6.90 -18.14
C LEU A 212 -11.10 8.42 -18.02
N ASP A 213 -11.00 9.15 -19.13
CA ASP A 213 -11.30 10.58 -19.19
C ASP A 213 -12.78 10.86 -18.93
N VAL A 214 -13.68 10.01 -19.43
CA VAL A 214 -15.12 10.02 -19.14
C VAL A 214 -15.39 9.68 -17.68
N LEU A 215 -14.76 8.62 -17.16
CA LEU A 215 -14.86 8.25 -15.74
C LEU A 215 -14.39 9.40 -14.82
N LYS A 216 -13.32 10.12 -15.20
CA LYS A 216 -12.85 11.32 -14.49
C LYS A 216 -13.85 12.49 -14.57
N LYS A 217 -14.55 12.67 -15.69
CA LYS A 217 -15.63 13.67 -15.84
C LYS A 217 -16.82 13.30 -14.95
N TRP A 218 -17.26 12.04 -14.96
CA TRP A 218 -18.33 11.50 -14.13
C TRP A 218 -18.06 11.69 -12.63
N ARG A 219 -16.85 11.34 -12.17
CA ARG A 219 -16.45 11.53 -10.77
C ARG A 219 -16.49 13.01 -10.32
N LYS A 220 -16.39 13.94 -11.27
CA LYS A 220 -16.54 15.39 -11.04
C LYS A 220 -17.99 15.88 -11.15
N GLY A 221 -18.96 14.98 -11.26
CA GLY A 221 -20.38 15.31 -11.41
C GLY A 221 -20.76 15.90 -12.78
N LYS A 222 -19.91 15.74 -13.81
CA LYS A 222 -20.23 16.22 -15.16
C LYS A 222 -21.15 15.23 -15.87
N LYS A 223 -22.10 15.73 -16.66
CA LYS A 223 -22.95 14.92 -17.55
C LYS A 223 -22.06 14.17 -18.55
N VAL A 224 -22.22 12.85 -18.61
CA VAL A 224 -21.52 11.96 -19.55
C VAL A 224 -22.49 10.91 -20.06
N LYS A 225 -22.21 10.32 -21.22
CA LYS A 225 -22.99 9.21 -21.76
C LYS A 225 -22.64 7.92 -21.00
N GLU A 226 -23.65 7.23 -20.48
CA GLU A 226 -23.47 6.04 -19.63
C GLU A 226 -22.78 4.88 -20.35
N GLU A 227 -23.03 4.74 -21.66
CA GLU A 227 -22.41 3.74 -22.55
C GLU A 227 -20.86 3.76 -22.52
N TYR A 228 -20.25 4.90 -22.18
CA TYR A 228 -18.80 5.10 -22.16
C TYR A 228 -18.19 5.14 -20.75
N LEU A 229 -18.98 4.91 -19.69
CA LEU A 229 -18.45 4.99 -18.33
C LEU A 229 -17.45 3.86 -18.02
N GLY A 230 -17.78 2.64 -18.43
CA GLY A 230 -17.04 1.45 -18.05
C GLY A 230 -16.92 1.27 -16.53
N SER A 231 -16.01 0.39 -16.11
CA SER A 231 -15.66 0.12 -14.70
C SER A 231 -16.85 0.06 -13.73
N PRO A 232 -17.84 -0.83 -13.96
CA PRO A 232 -19.04 -0.91 -13.13
C PRO A 232 -18.75 -1.19 -11.65
N GLU A 233 -17.81 -2.08 -11.32
CA GLU A 233 -17.46 -2.38 -9.93
C GLU A 233 -16.78 -1.18 -9.24
N TYR A 234 -15.94 -0.43 -9.97
CA TYR A 234 -15.37 0.82 -9.46
C TYR A 234 -16.46 1.85 -9.13
N ARG A 235 -17.40 2.04 -10.06
CA ARG A 235 -18.49 3.01 -9.91
C ARG A 235 -19.40 2.65 -8.75
N ALA A 236 -19.86 1.40 -8.70
CA ALA A 236 -20.72 0.91 -7.64
C ALA A 236 -20.06 1.06 -6.26
N LYS A 237 -18.76 0.73 -6.14
CA LYS A 237 -18.03 0.93 -4.88
C LYS A 237 -17.89 2.40 -4.51
N HIS A 238 -17.57 3.26 -5.47
CA HIS A 238 -17.46 4.71 -5.24
C HIS A 238 -18.79 5.30 -4.76
N GLU A 239 -19.90 4.95 -5.42
CA GLU A 239 -21.24 5.41 -5.06
C GLU A 239 -21.66 4.86 -3.70
N PHE A 240 -21.53 3.55 -3.47
CA PHE A 240 -21.83 2.92 -2.18
C PHE A 240 -21.06 3.59 -1.04
N MET A 241 -19.74 3.77 -1.18
CA MET A 241 -18.93 4.42 -0.14
C MET A 241 -19.35 5.88 0.08
N THR A 242 -19.65 6.62 -0.99
CA THR A 242 -20.11 8.02 -0.89
C THR A 242 -21.46 8.11 -0.17
N GLN A 243 -22.41 7.26 -0.56
CA GLN A 243 -23.73 7.17 0.06
C GLN A 243 -23.64 6.70 1.52
N PHE A 244 -22.76 5.75 1.81
CA PHE A 244 -22.55 5.23 3.16
C PHE A 244 -21.93 6.29 4.07
N VAL A 245 -20.93 7.03 3.61
CA VAL A 245 -20.37 8.19 4.33
C VAL A 245 -21.46 9.23 4.62
N ASN A 246 -22.32 9.53 3.65
CA ASN A 246 -23.44 10.45 3.85
C ASN A 246 -24.44 9.93 4.90
N LEU A 247 -24.74 8.62 4.89
CA LEU A 247 -25.57 7.99 5.92
C LEU A 247 -24.92 8.11 7.31
N LEU A 248 -23.62 7.82 7.43
CA LEU A 248 -22.89 7.95 8.69
C LEU A 248 -22.93 9.40 9.21
N HIS A 249 -22.83 10.40 8.35
CA HIS A 249 -23.02 11.80 8.74
C HIS A 249 -24.45 12.11 9.21
N LYS A 250 -25.47 11.55 8.54
CA LYS A 250 -26.89 11.74 8.92
C LYS A 250 -27.20 11.19 10.31
N ILE A 251 -26.73 9.98 10.63
CA ILE A 251 -27.00 9.33 11.92
C ILE A 251 -26.09 9.80 13.07
N GLY A 252 -25.14 10.72 12.79
CA GLY A 252 -24.20 11.23 13.79
C GLY A 252 -22.89 10.44 13.93
N ALA A 253 -22.66 9.38 13.16
CA ALA A 253 -21.45 8.56 13.18
C ALA A 253 -20.28 9.17 12.37
N HIS A 254 -20.06 10.49 12.50
CA HIS A 254 -19.15 11.22 11.62
C HIS A 254 -17.69 10.74 11.68
N GLU A 255 -17.18 10.40 12.86
CA GLU A 255 -15.79 9.97 12.99
C GLU A 255 -15.57 8.52 12.51
N PHE A 256 -16.65 7.71 12.44
CA PHE A 256 -16.63 6.41 11.77
C PHE A 256 -16.60 6.57 10.24
N ALA A 257 -17.24 7.61 9.71
CA ALA A 257 -17.30 7.88 8.27
C ALA A 257 -15.91 7.97 7.62
N ARG A 258 -14.91 8.44 8.37
CA ARG A 258 -13.50 8.48 7.94
C ARG A 258 -12.98 7.14 7.42
N GLN A 259 -13.42 6.01 7.98
CA GLN A 259 -12.98 4.68 7.53
C GLN A 259 -13.48 4.31 6.14
N TYR A 260 -14.46 5.04 5.62
CA TYR A 260 -15.13 4.82 4.34
C TYR A 260 -14.98 6.02 3.40
N GLU A 261 -14.28 7.08 3.83
CA GLU A 261 -14.02 8.26 3.03
C GLU A 261 -13.09 7.95 1.87
N TRP A 262 -13.60 8.08 0.64
CA TRP A 262 -12.87 7.71 -0.58
C TRP A 262 -11.51 8.41 -0.70
N SER A 263 -11.48 9.70 -0.36
CA SER A 263 -10.31 10.58 -0.47
C SER A 263 -9.14 10.24 0.46
N THR A 264 -9.34 9.32 1.41
CA THR A 264 -8.26 8.84 2.30
C THR A 264 -7.33 7.82 1.63
N SER A 265 -7.72 7.27 0.49
CA SER A 265 -6.97 6.26 -0.30
C SER A 265 -6.67 4.92 0.38
N LYS A 266 -7.14 4.74 1.62
CA LYS A 266 -6.94 3.54 2.46
C LYS A 266 -8.26 2.90 2.93
N SER A 267 -9.39 3.52 2.59
CA SER A 267 -10.73 3.11 3.05
C SER A 267 -11.32 1.99 2.22
N GLN A 268 -10.84 1.79 0.99
CA GLN A 268 -11.40 0.87 0.01
C GLN A 268 -11.35 -0.60 0.47
N PRO A 269 -10.29 -1.08 1.15
CA PRO A 269 -10.29 -2.43 1.72
C PRO A 269 -11.37 -2.67 2.79
N ASN A 270 -11.94 -1.62 3.39
CA ASN A 270 -13.04 -1.73 4.36
C ASN A 270 -14.41 -1.97 3.70
N CYS A 271 -14.47 -2.00 2.37
CA CYS A 271 -15.67 -2.38 1.62
C CYS A 271 -15.34 -3.59 0.74
N LEU A 272 -15.87 -4.75 1.13
CA LEU A 272 -15.72 -6.01 0.41
C LEU A 272 -16.92 -6.25 -0.50
N LYS A 273 -16.77 -7.18 -1.42
CA LYS A 273 -17.86 -7.73 -2.23
C LYS A 273 -18.05 -9.20 -1.90
N TRP A 274 -19.28 -9.62 -1.68
CA TRP A 274 -19.60 -11.02 -1.42
C TRP A 274 -19.33 -11.90 -2.63
N ASN A 275 -18.76 -13.09 -2.41
CA ASN A 275 -18.39 -14.00 -3.50
C ASN A 275 -19.60 -14.56 -4.26
N ASP A 276 -20.77 -14.66 -3.63
CA ASP A 276 -22.04 -15.10 -4.24
C ASP A 276 -22.62 -14.08 -5.24
N THR A 277 -22.24 -12.81 -5.15
CA THR A 277 -22.65 -11.73 -6.07
C THR A 277 -21.64 -11.46 -7.18
N ASN A 278 -20.71 -12.38 -7.43
CA ASN A 278 -19.61 -12.17 -8.37
C ASN A 278 -20.05 -11.92 -9.82
N ASP A 279 -21.24 -12.39 -10.19
CA ASP A 279 -21.79 -12.26 -11.54
C ASP A 279 -22.39 -10.88 -11.81
N ASN A 280 -22.75 -10.13 -10.76
CA ASN A 280 -23.26 -8.77 -10.88
C ASN A 280 -22.24 -7.77 -10.33
N PRO A 281 -21.56 -6.95 -11.15
CA PRO A 281 -20.52 -6.02 -10.69
C PRO A 281 -21.06 -4.93 -9.75
N GLU A 282 -22.35 -4.58 -9.83
CA GLU A 282 -22.92 -3.43 -9.11
C GLU A 282 -23.49 -3.78 -7.72
N GLU A 283 -23.65 -5.07 -7.41
CA GLU A 283 -24.28 -5.53 -6.16
C GLU A 283 -23.31 -6.15 -5.14
N GLY A 284 -23.82 -6.49 -3.95
CA GLY A 284 -23.11 -7.31 -2.97
C GLY A 284 -21.95 -6.63 -2.24
N LEU A 285 -21.92 -5.29 -2.21
CA LEU A 285 -20.98 -4.53 -1.39
C LEU A 285 -21.36 -4.58 0.09
N VAL A 286 -20.35 -4.80 0.94
CA VAL A 286 -20.49 -4.86 2.39
C VAL A 286 -19.40 -4.05 3.07
N ALA A 287 -19.79 -3.16 3.97
CA ALA A 287 -18.89 -2.43 4.85
C ALA A 287 -18.44 -3.31 6.02
N VAL A 288 -17.12 -3.38 6.22
CA VAL A 288 -16.44 -4.09 7.29
C VAL A 288 -15.49 -3.14 8.04
N ASP A 289 -14.94 -3.59 9.17
CA ASP A 289 -13.96 -2.85 9.99
C ASP A 289 -14.39 -1.46 10.48
N PHE A 290 -15.19 -1.43 11.55
CA PHE A 290 -15.69 -0.22 12.20
C PHE A 290 -14.80 0.29 13.36
N ARG A 291 -13.52 -0.13 13.42
CA ARG A 291 -12.61 0.24 14.54
C ARG A 291 -11.46 1.11 14.04
N ALA A 292 -11.45 2.38 14.47
CA ALA A 292 -10.38 3.29 14.10
C ALA A 292 -9.04 2.85 14.72
N GLY A 293 -8.05 2.63 13.86
CA GLY A 293 -6.71 2.23 14.31
C GLY A 293 -5.83 3.40 14.75
N LEU A 294 -6.10 4.63 14.31
CA LEU A 294 -5.22 5.79 14.50
C LEU A 294 -6.03 7.07 14.75
N ALA A 295 -5.72 7.77 15.84
CA ALA A 295 -6.22 9.12 16.11
C ALA A 295 -5.71 10.10 15.04
N LEU A 296 -6.59 10.99 14.59
CA LEU A 296 -6.23 12.04 13.65
C LEU A 296 -5.89 13.31 14.42
N LEU A 297 -4.60 13.67 14.40
CA LEU A 297 -4.10 14.90 15.01
C LEU A 297 -4.18 16.05 14.00
N PRO A 298 -4.44 17.29 14.44
CA PRO A 298 -4.66 18.42 13.55
C PRO A 298 -3.42 18.80 12.70
N PHE A 299 -2.22 18.43 13.16
CA PHE A 299 -0.95 18.70 12.49
C PHE A 299 -0.33 17.48 11.81
N LEU A 300 -0.99 16.32 11.84
CA LEU A 300 -0.48 15.08 11.26
C LEU A 300 -1.53 14.39 10.36
N PRO A 301 -1.84 14.98 9.19
CA PRO A 301 -2.72 14.34 8.21
C PRO A 301 -2.03 13.09 7.64
N MET A 302 -2.71 11.95 7.69
CA MET A 302 -2.17 10.66 7.24
C MET A 302 -2.52 10.36 5.78
N SER A 303 -3.31 11.23 5.14
CA SER A 303 -3.74 11.16 3.75
C SER A 303 -4.24 12.54 3.27
N PRO A 304 -4.32 12.78 1.95
CA PRO A 304 -4.86 14.04 1.42
C PRO A 304 -6.30 14.34 1.90
N GLY A 305 -7.15 13.30 2.01
CA GLY A 305 -8.51 13.45 2.54
C GLY A 305 -8.57 13.88 4.02
N ASP A 306 -7.55 13.52 4.81
CA ASP A 306 -7.52 13.86 6.24
C ASP A 306 -7.47 15.37 6.50
N PHE A 307 -6.92 16.19 5.60
CA PHE A 307 -6.92 17.66 5.74
C PHE A 307 -8.34 18.23 5.82
N LYS A 308 -9.20 17.81 4.88
CA LYS A 308 -10.62 18.21 4.85
C LYS A 308 -11.32 17.73 6.12
N LEU A 309 -11.06 16.49 6.53
CA LEU A 309 -11.68 15.91 7.72
C LEU A 309 -11.26 16.67 8.98
N ILE A 310 -9.96 16.96 9.17
CA ILE A 310 -9.43 17.78 10.28
C ILE A 310 -10.19 19.10 10.37
N LEU A 311 -10.28 19.82 9.26
CA LEU A 311 -10.95 21.11 9.20
C LEU A 311 -12.44 21.00 9.59
N GLN A 312 -13.15 19.99 9.06
CA GLN A 312 -14.54 19.72 9.43
C GLN A 312 -14.70 19.31 10.90
N GLY A 313 -13.73 18.61 11.48
CA GLY A 313 -13.70 18.28 12.92
C GLY A 313 -13.60 19.54 13.77
N ILE A 314 -12.66 20.43 13.43
CA ILE A 314 -12.46 21.71 14.12
C ILE A 314 -13.75 22.54 14.11
N PHE A 315 -14.43 22.64 12.96
CA PHE A 315 -15.72 23.33 12.87
C PHE A 315 -16.84 22.71 13.71
N ARG A 316 -16.72 21.42 14.08
CA ARG A 316 -17.64 20.72 14.99
C ARG A 316 -17.21 20.76 16.46
N GLY A 317 -16.09 21.43 16.77
CA GLY A 317 -15.52 21.48 18.11
C GLY A 317 -14.69 20.25 18.49
N SER A 318 -14.32 19.39 17.52
CA SER A 318 -13.45 18.22 17.73
C SER A 318 -12.07 18.49 17.16
N LEU A 319 -11.09 18.78 18.03
CA LEU A 319 -9.69 19.00 17.63
C LEU A 319 -8.99 17.71 17.20
N ILE A 320 -9.38 16.58 17.79
CA ILE A 320 -8.82 15.25 17.53
C ILE A 320 -9.97 14.32 17.20
N GLN A 321 -9.91 13.72 16.02
CA GLN A 321 -10.94 12.79 15.58
C GLN A 321 -10.52 11.35 15.85
N PHE A 322 -11.39 10.63 16.54
CA PHE A 322 -11.24 9.22 16.84
C PHE A 322 -12.57 8.63 17.33
N ASP A 323 -13.24 7.86 16.45
CA ASP A 323 -14.40 6.99 16.71
C ASP A 323 -15.55 7.50 17.61
N ARG A 324 -15.71 8.83 17.78
CA ARG A 324 -16.80 9.41 18.56
C ARG A 324 -17.99 9.78 17.69
N GLY A 325 -19.14 9.20 17.99
CA GLY A 325 -20.42 9.55 17.35
C GLY A 325 -21.20 10.64 18.09
N ASP A 326 -22.15 11.28 17.43
CA ASP A 326 -23.08 12.25 18.03
C ASP A 326 -24.36 11.54 18.48
N LEU A 327 -24.46 11.27 19.78
CA LEU A 327 -25.60 10.56 20.37
C LEU A 327 -26.92 11.31 20.22
N LYS A 328 -26.90 12.65 20.17
CA LYS A 328 -28.13 13.45 19.99
C LYS A 328 -28.67 13.28 18.59
N LYS A 329 -27.78 13.30 17.58
CA LYS A 329 -28.17 13.02 16.19
C LYS A 329 -28.65 11.59 15.99
N LEU A 330 -28.03 10.62 16.63
CA LEU A 330 -28.51 9.24 16.58
C LEU A 330 -29.91 9.11 17.18
N GLU A 331 -30.14 9.70 18.35
CA GLU A 331 -31.45 9.71 19.00
C GLU A 331 -32.51 10.37 18.13
N GLN A 332 -32.22 11.55 17.58
CA GLN A 332 -33.11 12.21 16.63
C GLN A 332 -33.42 11.33 15.42
N PHE A 333 -32.39 10.70 14.83
CA PHE A 333 -32.56 9.82 13.68
C PHE A 333 -33.44 8.60 13.98
N ILE A 334 -33.35 8.04 15.20
CA ILE A 334 -34.21 6.94 15.65
C ILE A 334 -35.65 7.44 15.84
N THR A 335 -35.83 8.61 16.44
CA THR A 335 -37.15 9.24 16.61
C THR A 335 -37.84 9.55 15.28
N ASP A 336 -37.07 9.96 14.27
CA ASP A 336 -37.58 10.23 12.92
C ASP A 336 -37.95 8.93 12.15
N HIS A 337 -37.52 7.76 12.64
CA HIS A 337 -37.71 6.46 11.97
C HIS A 337 -38.07 5.33 12.97
N PRO A 338 -39.17 5.47 13.73
CA PRO A 338 -39.45 4.60 14.87
C PRO A 338 -39.61 3.12 14.46
N ASP A 339 -40.31 2.85 13.36
CA ASP A 339 -40.63 1.49 12.92
C ASP A 339 -39.36 0.67 12.62
N ASP A 340 -38.37 1.29 11.97
CA ASP A 340 -37.12 0.63 11.58
C ASP A 340 -36.24 0.24 12.78
N PHE A 341 -36.35 0.97 13.90
CA PHE A 341 -35.51 0.80 15.10
C PHE A 341 -36.26 0.14 16.27
N THR A 342 -37.40 -0.49 15.99
CA THR A 342 -38.17 -1.27 16.97
C THR A 342 -37.26 -2.28 17.69
N GLY A 343 -37.34 -2.29 19.02
CA GLY A 343 -36.54 -3.17 19.88
C GLY A 343 -35.12 -2.69 20.21
N MET A 344 -34.64 -1.57 19.66
CA MET A 344 -33.28 -1.05 19.92
C MET A 344 -33.18 -0.01 21.05
N HIS A 345 -34.28 0.29 21.75
CA HIS A 345 -34.29 1.31 22.79
C HIS A 345 -33.37 0.97 23.97
N SER A 346 -33.38 -0.30 24.43
CA SER A 346 -32.46 -0.79 25.46
C SER A 346 -30.99 -0.61 25.05
N MET A 347 -30.66 -0.92 23.80
CA MET A 347 -29.32 -0.73 23.25
C MET A 347 -28.93 0.75 23.19
N LEU A 348 -29.86 1.67 22.92
CA LEU A 348 -29.59 3.10 22.93
C LEU A 348 -29.25 3.60 24.35
N VAL A 349 -29.99 3.12 25.35
CA VAL A 349 -29.70 3.42 26.77
C VAL A 349 -28.33 2.88 27.16
N GLU A 350 -28.03 1.63 26.80
CA GLU A 350 -26.72 1.02 27.05
C GLU A 350 -25.59 1.79 26.35
N LEU A 351 -25.79 2.18 25.09
CA LEU A 351 -24.82 2.97 24.32
C LEU A 351 -24.50 4.29 25.02
N LYS A 352 -25.51 5.02 25.49
CA LYS A 352 -25.33 6.27 26.24
C LYS A 352 -24.49 6.07 27.49
N GLN A 353 -24.70 4.98 28.22
CA GLN A 353 -23.93 4.63 29.42
C GLN A 353 -22.47 4.26 29.07
N ALA A 354 -22.28 3.39 28.07
CA ALA A 354 -20.96 2.96 27.60
C ALA A 354 -20.12 4.13 27.06
N GLU A 355 -20.72 4.99 26.25
CA GLU A 355 -20.10 6.24 25.75
C GLU A 355 -19.72 7.18 26.88
N GLN A 356 -20.58 7.32 27.90
CA GLN A 356 -20.26 8.18 29.05
C GLN A 356 -19.04 7.66 29.81
N VAL A 357 -18.92 6.35 30.00
CA VAL A 357 -17.73 5.75 30.61
C VAL A 357 -16.52 5.92 29.69
N TYR A 358 -16.66 5.66 28.39
CA TYR A 358 -15.59 5.77 27.42
C TYR A 358 -15.04 7.20 27.29
N ARG A 359 -15.88 8.21 27.08
CA ARG A 359 -15.41 9.60 26.93
C ARG A 359 -14.74 10.16 28.18
N ASN A 360 -15.14 9.66 29.35
CA ASN A 360 -14.62 10.09 30.65
C ASN A 360 -13.57 9.11 31.22
N SER A 361 -13.06 8.16 30.42
CA SER A 361 -12.06 7.17 30.88
C SER A 361 -10.62 7.68 30.80
N VAL A 362 -10.41 8.83 30.16
CA VAL A 362 -9.11 9.47 29.93
C VAL A 362 -9.20 10.96 30.24
N PRO A 363 -8.07 11.63 30.53
CA PRO A 363 -8.08 13.07 30.78
C PRO A 363 -8.66 13.86 29.60
N ASP A 364 -8.23 13.56 28.36
CA ASP A 364 -8.71 14.21 27.14
C ASP A 364 -8.89 15.73 27.31
N ILE A 365 -7.75 16.42 27.36
CA ILE A 365 -7.69 17.87 27.58
C ILE A 365 -8.52 18.62 26.52
N THR A 366 -8.66 18.04 25.33
CA THR A 366 -9.36 18.66 24.20
C THR A 366 -10.87 18.69 24.33
N HIS A 367 -11.47 17.86 25.19
CA HIS A 367 -12.94 17.85 25.39
C HIS A 367 -13.33 18.14 26.84
N ASN A 368 -12.50 17.77 27.82
CA ASN A 368 -12.83 17.98 29.24
C ASN A 368 -12.43 19.36 29.74
N HIS A 369 -11.40 20.00 29.14
CA HIS A 369 -10.94 21.35 29.47
C HIS A 369 -10.89 21.61 30.99
N VAL A 370 -11.65 22.62 31.46
CA VAL A 370 -11.67 23.07 32.85
C VAL A 370 -12.21 22.01 33.82
N LYS A 371 -13.03 21.05 33.35
CA LYS A 371 -13.59 19.96 34.19
C LYS A 371 -12.48 19.12 34.84
N LEU A 372 -11.29 19.07 34.26
CA LEU A 372 -10.14 18.36 34.83
C LEU A 372 -9.67 18.95 36.17
N PHE A 373 -9.93 20.23 36.44
CA PHE A 373 -9.50 20.86 37.70
C PHE A 373 -10.49 20.62 38.85
N PHE A 374 -11.78 20.41 38.57
CA PHE A 374 -12.82 20.39 39.62
C PHE A 374 -13.73 19.16 39.62
N SER A 375 -13.84 18.41 38.52
CA SER A 375 -14.81 17.31 38.42
C SER A 375 -14.31 16.05 39.13
N ARG A 376 -14.77 15.84 40.37
CA ARG A 376 -14.52 14.61 41.13
C ARG A 376 -15.08 13.36 40.44
N ARG A 377 -16.21 13.49 39.75
CA ARG A 377 -16.83 12.37 39.00
C ARG A 377 -15.98 11.94 37.81
N LEU A 378 -15.41 12.90 37.06
CA LEU A 378 -14.52 12.60 35.94
C LEU A 378 -13.30 11.82 36.40
N TRP A 379 -12.59 12.32 37.42
CA TRP A 379 -11.41 11.62 37.97
C TRP A 379 -11.73 10.24 38.54
N ALA A 380 -12.90 10.07 39.17
CA ALA A 380 -13.36 8.76 39.61
C ALA A 380 -13.54 7.78 38.44
N THR A 381 -14.14 8.22 37.33
CA THR A 381 -14.26 7.41 36.11
C THR A 381 -12.90 7.12 35.49
N VAL A 382 -12.02 8.11 35.35
CA VAL A 382 -10.64 7.93 34.83
C VAL A 382 -9.88 6.86 35.64
N PHE A 383 -9.92 6.93 36.97
CA PHE A 383 -9.24 5.95 37.82
C PHE A 383 -9.88 4.56 37.76
N ASN A 384 -11.21 4.47 37.78
CA ASN A 384 -11.90 3.19 37.64
C ASN A 384 -11.60 2.52 36.30
N SER A 385 -11.64 3.26 35.20
CA SER A 385 -11.28 2.78 33.87
C SER A 385 -9.79 2.44 33.75
N ALA A 386 -8.91 3.19 34.42
CA ALA A 386 -7.48 2.87 34.47
C ALA A 386 -7.23 1.54 35.17
N VAL A 387 -7.88 1.27 36.32
CA VAL A 387 -7.79 -0.01 37.04
C VAL A 387 -8.29 -1.16 36.17
N THR A 388 -9.47 -1.01 35.54
CA THR A 388 -9.99 -2.00 34.58
C THR A 388 -8.98 -2.24 33.44
N GLY A 389 -8.42 -1.20 32.86
CA GLY A 389 -7.42 -1.32 31.79
C GLY A 389 -6.08 -1.88 32.23
N TRP A 390 -5.70 -1.77 33.51
CA TRP A 390 -4.55 -2.47 34.06
C TRP A 390 -4.84 -3.97 34.23
N ARG A 391 -6.05 -4.34 34.65
CA ARG A 391 -6.48 -5.74 34.74
C ARG A 391 -6.54 -6.40 33.36
N VAL A 392 -7.15 -5.74 32.37
CA VAL A 392 -7.21 -6.21 30.97
C VAL A 392 -5.80 -6.46 30.42
N ARG A 393 -4.88 -5.51 30.60
CA ARG A 393 -3.47 -5.63 30.14
C ARG A 393 -2.60 -6.55 31.00
N ASN A 394 -3.19 -7.23 31.98
CA ASN A 394 -2.51 -8.14 32.89
C ASN A 394 -1.36 -7.47 33.68
N LEU A 395 -1.51 -6.19 34.03
CA LEU A 395 -0.57 -5.43 34.87
C LEU A 395 -0.82 -5.59 36.36
N ILE A 396 -2.05 -5.99 36.73
CA ILE A 396 -2.48 -6.24 38.10
C ILE A 396 -3.27 -7.56 38.17
N ASP A 397 -3.18 -8.25 39.31
CA ASP A 397 -4.02 -9.40 39.62
C ASP A 397 -5.37 -8.97 40.27
N LYS A 398 -6.24 -9.94 40.58
CA LYS A 398 -7.56 -9.70 41.18
C LYS A 398 -7.46 -9.05 42.58
N HIS A 399 -6.44 -9.40 43.35
CA HIS A 399 -6.22 -8.84 44.69
C HIS A 399 -5.84 -7.36 44.61
N TRP A 400 -4.87 -7.00 43.75
CA TRP A 400 -4.47 -5.62 43.52
C TRP A 400 -5.56 -4.79 42.87
N GLU A 401 -6.38 -5.39 42.00
CA GLU A 401 -7.57 -4.71 41.47
C GLU A 401 -8.49 -4.24 42.60
N GLN A 402 -8.87 -5.12 43.53
CA GLN A 402 -9.73 -4.76 44.64
C GLN A 402 -9.09 -3.69 45.55
N LYS A 403 -7.79 -3.83 45.83
CA LYS A 403 -7.03 -2.85 46.64
C LYS A 403 -6.97 -1.47 45.98
N LEU A 404 -6.75 -1.40 44.67
CA LEU A 404 -6.70 -0.16 43.90
C LEU A 404 -8.09 0.47 43.70
N ARG A 405 -9.17 -0.32 43.69
CA ARG A 405 -10.53 0.23 43.67
C ARG A 405 -10.92 0.87 45.00
N ASN A 406 -10.45 0.30 46.12
CA ASN A 406 -10.79 0.79 47.45
C ASN A 406 -9.95 1.99 47.91
N ASN A 407 -8.75 2.23 47.34
CA ASN A 407 -7.85 3.29 47.76
C ASN A 407 -7.41 4.20 46.59
N LYS A 408 -8.08 5.36 46.46
CA LYS A 408 -7.82 6.34 45.40
C LYS A 408 -6.42 6.93 45.40
N PHE A 409 -5.81 7.12 46.57
CA PHE A 409 -4.44 7.65 46.67
C PHE A 409 -3.45 6.64 46.08
N LEU A 410 -3.63 5.35 46.39
CA LEU A 410 -2.82 4.29 45.82
C LEU A 410 -3.03 4.16 44.30
N THR A 411 -4.27 4.31 43.81
CA THR A 411 -4.58 4.37 42.38
C THR A 411 -3.86 5.52 41.69
N PHE A 412 -3.87 6.70 42.31
CA PHE A 412 -3.18 7.88 41.78
C PHE A 412 -1.66 7.67 41.71
N LEU A 413 -1.04 7.12 42.77
CA LEU A 413 0.39 6.80 42.77
C LEU A 413 0.73 5.76 41.68
N PHE A 414 -0.08 4.70 41.55
CA PHE A 414 0.09 3.71 40.49
C PHE A 414 -0.09 4.34 39.10
N TRP A 415 -1.03 5.27 38.94
CA TRP A 415 -1.22 6.04 37.72
C TRP A 415 -0.02 6.96 37.42
N LEU A 416 0.54 7.67 38.40
CA LEU A 416 1.71 8.52 38.23
C LEU A 416 2.94 7.72 37.77
N LEU A 417 3.14 6.52 38.33
CA LEU A 417 4.32 5.69 38.01
C LEU A 417 4.46 5.35 36.52
N GLY A 418 3.37 5.25 35.77
CA GLY A 418 3.46 4.98 34.33
C GLY A 418 3.30 6.20 33.44
N ALA A 419 3.33 7.41 34.01
CA ALA A 419 3.73 8.60 33.27
C ALA A 419 5.24 8.59 32.98
N LEU A 420 6.03 7.86 33.79
CA LEU A 420 7.46 7.68 33.54
C LEU A 420 7.69 6.84 32.28
N PRO A 421 8.35 7.39 31.24
CA PRO A 421 8.60 6.67 30.00
C PRO A 421 9.54 5.48 30.27
N PHE A 422 9.29 4.37 29.56
CA PHE A 422 10.04 3.10 29.60
C PHE A 422 9.98 2.33 30.95
N ILE A 423 10.37 2.97 32.05
CA ILE A 423 10.51 2.36 33.39
C ILE A 423 9.15 2.15 34.07
N GLY A 424 8.21 3.07 33.86
CA GLY A 424 6.94 3.05 34.57
C GLY A 424 6.12 1.78 34.36
N SER A 425 6.14 1.24 33.13
CA SER A 425 5.47 -0.04 32.82
C SER A 425 6.10 -1.24 33.53
N PHE A 426 7.43 -1.22 33.70
CA PHE A 426 8.17 -2.26 34.40
C PHE A 426 7.87 -2.21 35.90
N VAL A 427 7.94 -1.02 36.52
CA VAL A 427 7.66 -0.84 37.95
C VAL A 427 6.22 -1.26 38.27
N ARG A 428 5.23 -0.86 37.46
CA ARG A 428 3.83 -1.27 37.65
C ARG A 428 3.64 -2.78 37.58
N LYS A 429 4.31 -3.49 36.65
CA LYS A 429 4.26 -4.96 36.57
C LYS A 429 4.86 -5.59 37.81
N CYS A 430 6.03 -5.11 38.24
CA CYS A 430 6.66 -5.56 39.47
C CYS A 430 5.82 -5.21 40.69
N TRP A 431 4.97 -4.19 40.68
CA TRP A 431 4.15 -3.90 41.84
C TRP A 431 2.87 -4.75 41.86
N GLY A 432 2.13 -4.74 40.76
CA GLY A 432 0.78 -5.29 40.66
C GLY A 432 0.67 -6.78 40.36
N GLN A 433 1.75 -7.42 39.88
CA GLN A 433 1.73 -8.84 39.50
C GLN A 433 2.71 -9.69 40.33
N PRO A 434 2.22 -10.64 41.15
CA PRO A 434 3.05 -11.50 41.98
C PRO A 434 4.09 -12.31 41.17
N PHE A 435 3.69 -12.82 40.01
CA PHE A 435 4.56 -13.66 39.21
C PHE A 435 5.73 -12.88 38.59
N TRP A 436 5.54 -11.60 38.22
CA TRP A 436 6.61 -10.74 37.74
C TRP A 436 7.59 -10.40 38.87
N ARG A 437 7.11 -10.13 40.09
CA ARG A 437 7.96 -9.97 41.28
C ARG A 437 8.86 -11.17 41.50
N LYS A 438 8.24 -12.35 41.53
CA LYS A 438 8.96 -13.61 41.72
C LYS A 438 9.97 -13.84 40.59
N HIS A 439 9.59 -13.58 39.33
CA HIS A 439 10.47 -13.70 38.17
C HIS A 439 11.73 -12.85 38.31
N TYR A 440 11.60 -11.55 38.56
CA TYR A 440 12.76 -10.66 38.66
C TYR A 440 13.58 -10.94 39.91
N LYS A 441 12.96 -11.24 41.06
CA LYS A 441 13.68 -11.67 42.27
C LYS A 441 14.55 -12.90 41.98
N SER A 442 13.95 -13.96 41.40
CA SER A 442 14.67 -15.19 41.05
C SER A 442 15.78 -14.97 40.02
N MET A 443 15.64 -14.01 39.09
CA MET A 443 16.71 -13.67 38.15
C MET A 443 17.95 -13.10 38.85
N PHE A 444 17.79 -12.32 39.92
CA PHE A 444 18.92 -11.78 40.68
C PHE A 444 19.46 -12.74 41.73
N THR A 445 18.60 -13.59 42.32
CA THR A 445 19.01 -14.49 43.41
C THR A 445 19.53 -15.84 42.94
N HIS A 446 19.17 -16.32 41.74
CA HIS A 446 19.50 -17.67 41.29
C HIS A 446 20.10 -17.66 39.87
N PHE A 447 21.40 -17.96 39.77
CA PHE A 447 22.12 -17.93 38.49
C PHE A 447 21.54 -18.92 37.45
N ASN A 448 21.12 -20.11 37.87
CA ASN A 448 20.45 -21.06 36.98
C ASN A 448 19.15 -20.51 36.42
N TYR A 449 18.35 -19.83 37.25
CA TYR A 449 17.12 -19.19 36.80
C TYR A 449 17.39 -18.02 35.86
N PHE A 450 18.44 -17.23 36.10
CA PHE A 450 18.89 -16.18 35.18
C PHE A 450 19.21 -16.75 33.78
N LYS A 451 19.96 -17.86 33.71
CA LYS A 451 20.27 -18.56 32.45
C LYS A 451 19.00 -19.08 31.77
N ASN A 452 18.08 -19.67 32.51
CA ASN A 452 16.78 -20.12 31.99
C ASN A 452 15.94 -18.94 31.47
N SER A 453 15.97 -17.79 32.15
CA SER A 453 15.28 -16.57 31.72
C SER A 453 15.83 -16.03 30.40
N LEU A 454 17.16 -16.02 30.23
CA LEU A 454 17.80 -15.66 28.96
C LEU A 454 17.40 -16.62 27.83
N ARG A 455 17.35 -17.93 28.09
CA ARG A 455 16.88 -18.94 27.13
C ARG A 455 15.41 -18.76 26.77
N GLY A 456 14.54 -18.54 27.76
CA GLY A 456 13.14 -18.25 27.52
C GLY A 456 12.96 -16.98 26.67
N LYS A 457 13.73 -15.92 26.94
CA LYS A 457 13.72 -14.69 26.12
C LYS A 457 14.19 -14.94 24.69
N ALA A 458 15.19 -15.80 24.53
CA ALA A 458 15.67 -16.24 23.23
C ALA A 458 14.59 -17.01 22.44
N PHE A 459 13.86 -17.94 23.07
CA PHE A 459 12.78 -18.67 22.41
C PHE A 459 11.63 -17.76 21.96
N GLU A 460 11.25 -16.77 22.76
CA GLU A 460 10.27 -15.74 22.35
C GLU A 460 10.74 -14.98 21.10
N LYS A 461 12.02 -14.54 21.08
CA LYS A 461 12.58 -13.78 19.96
C LYS A 461 12.66 -14.63 18.69
N ILE A 462 13.11 -15.89 18.81
CA ILE A 462 13.18 -16.85 17.70
C ILE A 462 11.77 -17.13 17.16
N THR A 463 10.77 -17.27 18.04
CA THR A 463 9.36 -17.44 17.64
C THR A 463 8.89 -16.26 16.80
N GLY A 464 9.12 -15.03 17.28
CA GLY A 464 8.78 -13.82 16.53
C GLY A 464 9.52 -13.71 15.19
N TRP A 465 10.79 -14.13 15.11
CA TRP A 465 11.55 -14.15 13.86
C TRP A 465 11.08 -15.23 12.88
N HIS A 466 10.81 -16.43 13.37
CA HIS A 466 10.30 -17.51 12.51
C HIS A 466 8.95 -17.12 11.92
N ARG A 467 8.05 -16.60 12.76
CA ARG A 467 6.74 -16.08 12.36
C ARG A 467 6.82 -14.97 11.31
N ALA A 468 7.81 -14.08 11.43
CA ALA A 468 8.05 -12.99 10.49
C ALA A 468 8.84 -13.42 9.24
N GLY A 469 9.07 -14.72 9.03
CA GLY A 469 9.85 -15.23 7.89
C GLY A 469 11.34 -14.88 7.91
N ARG A 470 11.85 -14.37 9.04
CA ARG A 470 13.26 -13.97 9.23
C ARG A 470 14.20 -15.17 9.37
N THR A 471 13.69 -16.31 9.85
CA THR A 471 14.46 -17.54 10.04
C THR A 471 13.71 -18.75 9.49
N SER A 472 14.42 -19.63 8.76
CA SER A 472 13.89 -20.91 8.29
C SER A 472 13.68 -21.90 9.43
N VAL A 473 12.97 -23.01 9.17
CA VAL A 473 12.71 -24.08 10.16
C VAL A 473 14.02 -24.62 10.75
N GLU A 474 14.97 -24.97 9.88
CA GLU A 474 16.28 -25.49 10.29
C GLU A 474 17.08 -24.47 11.11
N LYS A 475 17.10 -23.20 10.67
CA LYS A 475 17.84 -22.14 11.37
C LYS A 475 17.22 -21.85 12.73
N SER A 476 15.89 -21.83 12.82
CA SER A 476 15.17 -21.64 14.09
C SER A 476 15.51 -22.77 15.08
N GLY A 477 15.58 -24.01 14.60
CA GLY A 477 16.04 -25.15 15.38
C GLY A 477 17.49 -25.01 15.88
N LYS A 478 18.41 -24.56 15.01
CA LYS A 478 19.82 -24.30 15.36
C LYS A 478 19.95 -23.19 16.42
N LEU A 479 19.23 -22.08 16.25
CA LEU A 479 19.19 -20.97 17.22
C LEU A 479 18.61 -21.40 18.57
N ALA A 480 17.59 -22.26 18.55
CA ALA A 480 17.00 -22.79 19.77
C ALA A 480 17.92 -23.78 20.53
N LYS A 481 18.91 -24.38 19.86
CA LYS A 481 19.94 -25.20 20.52
C LYS A 481 21.10 -24.34 21.04
N GLN A 482 21.49 -23.32 20.28
CA GLN A 482 22.65 -22.46 20.59
C GLN A 482 22.25 -20.99 20.67
N VAL A 483 21.73 -20.61 21.83
CA VAL A 483 21.19 -19.26 22.09
C VAL A 483 22.22 -18.15 21.89
N TRP A 484 23.51 -18.39 22.14
CA TRP A 484 24.55 -17.37 21.96
C TRP A 484 24.63 -16.83 20.51
N ARG A 485 24.22 -17.61 19.51
CA ARG A 485 24.17 -17.20 18.10
C ARG A 485 23.21 -16.05 17.82
N LEU A 486 22.29 -15.77 18.76
CA LEU A 486 21.41 -14.59 18.70
C LEU A 486 22.18 -13.28 18.69
N SER A 487 23.38 -13.23 19.30
CA SER A 487 24.22 -12.03 19.37
C SER A 487 24.52 -11.42 17.99
N TYR A 488 24.75 -12.24 16.96
CA TYR A 488 24.95 -11.77 15.59
C TYR A 488 23.63 -11.36 14.90
N HIS A 489 22.52 -12.06 15.19
CA HIS A 489 21.24 -11.76 14.56
C HIS A 489 20.57 -10.49 15.11
N VAL A 490 20.76 -10.17 16.39
CA VAL A 490 20.06 -9.04 17.03
C VAL A 490 20.40 -7.68 16.39
N PRO A 491 21.68 -7.31 16.16
CA PRO A 491 22.04 -6.07 15.47
C PRO A 491 21.43 -5.99 14.06
N LEU A 492 21.45 -7.11 13.33
CA LEU A 492 20.91 -7.19 11.97
C LEU A 492 19.36 -7.19 11.95
N SER A 493 18.69 -7.41 13.08
CA SER A 493 17.23 -7.46 13.13
C SER A 493 16.55 -6.10 12.92
N ILE A 494 17.32 -5.01 12.97
CA ILE A 494 16.87 -3.66 12.60
C ILE A 494 16.58 -3.58 11.08
N LEU A 495 17.31 -4.37 10.27
CA LEU A 495 17.10 -4.40 8.83
C LEU A 495 15.72 -5.00 8.48
N PRO A 496 15.15 -4.60 7.32
CA PRO A 496 13.98 -5.25 6.72
C PRO A 496 14.15 -6.79 6.67
N VAL A 497 13.04 -7.52 6.76
CA VAL A 497 13.00 -8.99 6.86
C VAL A 497 13.88 -9.66 5.79
N GLY A 498 13.78 -9.22 4.54
CA GLY A 498 14.55 -9.76 3.42
C GLY A 498 16.06 -9.58 3.58
N LEU A 499 16.51 -8.39 4.00
CA LEU A 499 17.94 -8.11 4.22
C LEU A 499 18.47 -8.83 5.45
N HIS A 500 17.71 -8.85 6.56
CA HIS A 500 18.09 -9.63 7.74
C HIS A 500 18.27 -11.12 7.38
N ARG A 501 17.34 -11.70 6.61
CA ARG A 501 17.46 -13.10 6.17
C ARG A 501 18.63 -13.30 5.20
N PHE A 502 18.88 -12.34 4.29
CA PHE A 502 20.03 -12.37 3.38
C PHE A 502 21.37 -12.45 4.12
N PHE A 503 21.58 -11.65 5.17
CA PHE A 503 22.85 -11.67 5.91
C PHE A 503 22.96 -12.79 6.96
N THR A 504 21.88 -13.54 7.22
CA THR A 504 21.86 -14.54 8.31
C THR A 504 21.59 -15.97 7.86
N ASP A 505 21.03 -16.15 6.65
CA ASP A 505 20.76 -17.44 6.04
C ASP A 505 21.45 -17.52 4.67
N GLY A 506 22.61 -18.18 4.62
CA GLY A 506 23.41 -18.29 3.40
C GLY A 506 22.69 -19.05 2.28
N LYS A 507 21.78 -19.97 2.59
CA LYS A 507 20.97 -20.66 1.57
C LYS A 507 20.01 -19.67 0.92
N TYR A 508 19.31 -18.89 1.72
CA TYR A 508 18.44 -17.83 1.21
C TYR A 508 19.21 -16.74 0.45
N ALA A 509 20.40 -16.35 0.93
CA ALA A 509 21.26 -15.40 0.22
C ALA A 509 21.65 -15.92 -1.17
N LYS A 510 22.08 -17.20 -1.24
CA LYS A 510 22.41 -17.86 -2.50
C LYS A 510 21.20 -17.94 -3.42
N GLU A 511 20.03 -18.32 -2.92
CA GLU A 511 18.77 -18.37 -3.68
C GLU A 511 18.35 -16.99 -4.19
N ARG A 512 18.50 -15.92 -3.39
CA ARG A 512 18.19 -14.56 -3.81
C ARG A 512 19.20 -14.00 -4.80
N LEU A 513 20.48 -14.28 -4.64
CA LEU A 513 21.50 -13.94 -5.63
C LEU A 513 21.27 -14.71 -6.93
N ASP A 514 20.93 -16.00 -6.85
CA ASP A 514 20.54 -16.80 -8.02
C ASP A 514 19.30 -16.20 -8.69
N PHE A 515 18.27 -15.84 -7.92
CA PHE A 515 17.05 -15.21 -8.44
C PHE A 515 17.30 -13.83 -9.09
N LEU A 516 18.17 -13.00 -8.52
CA LEU A 516 18.43 -11.65 -9.02
C LEU A 516 19.44 -11.62 -10.17
N LEU A 517 20.46 -12.49 -10.15
CA LEU A 517 21.59 -12.46 -11.09
C LEU A 517 21.51 -13.58 -12.13
N LEU A 518 21.26 -14.82 -11.71
CA LEU A 518 21.35 -16.00 -12.58
C LEU A 518 20.02 -16.36 -13.24
N ARG A 519 18.88 -16.15 -12.58
CA ARG A 519 17.56 -16.45 -13.13
C ARG A 519 17.21 -15.58 -14.35
N PRO A 520 17.48 -14.27 -14.41
CA PRO A 520 17.27 -13.50 -15.64
C PRO A 520 18.12 -14.02 -16.80
N PHE A 521 19.36 -14.46 -16.51
CA PHE A 521 20.23 -15.08 -17.49
C PHE A 521 19.69 -16.43 -17.97
N ARG A 522 19.28 -17.33 -17.06
CA ARG A 522 18.64 -18.61 -17.42
C ARG A 522 17.34 -18.39 -18.21
N LEU A 523 16.48 -17.48 -17.77
CA LEU A 523 15.26 -17.10 -18.50
C LEU A 523 15.56 -16.55 -19.90
N TYR A 524 16.72 -15.93 -20.13
CA TYR A 524 17.10 -15.44 -21.46
C TYR A 524 17.43 -16.58 -22.43
N PHE A 525 18.03 -17.67 -21.95
CA PHE A 525 18.50 -18.80 -22.78
C PHE A 525 17.51 -19.97 -22.83
N ASP A 526 16.74 -20.23 -21.77
CA ASP A 526 15.88 -21.40 -21.63
C ASP A 526 14.40 -21.05 -21.92
N ALA A 527 13.82 -21.70 -22.95
CA ALA A 527 12.44 -21.49 -23.35
C ALA A 527 11.42 -22.18 -22.44
N ASP A 528 11.74 -23.38 -21.97
CA ASP A 528 10.84 -24.16 -21.12
C ASP A 528 10.74 -23.50 -19.75
N LEU A 529 11.85 -22.96 -19.23
CA LEU A 529 11.85 -22.18 -17.99
C LEU A 529 10.98 -20.92 -18.09
N ARG A 530 10.96 -20.24 -19.24
CA ARG A 530 10.09 -19.06 -19.46
C ARG A 530 8.62 -19.46 -19.51
N THR A 531 8.31 -20.55 -20.20
CA THR A 531 6.96 -21.13 -20.26
C THR A 531 6.47 -21.51 -18.87
N GLN A 532 7.29 -22.22 -18.09
CA GLN A 532 6.96 -22.59 -16.72
C GLN A 532 6.79 -21.34 -15.84
N TRP A 533 7.67 -20.35 -15.98
CA TRP A 533 7.55 -19.10 -15.22
C TRP A 533 6.22 -18.38 -15.48
N LEU A 534 5.77 -18.32 -16.74
CA LEU A 534 4.46 -17.74 -17.06
C LEU A 534 3.30 -18.59 -16.53
N ARG A 535 3.39 -19.93 -16.61
CA ARG A 535 2.39 -20.85 -16.04
C ARG A 535 2.25 -20.67 -14.53
N ASP A 536 3.37 -20.55 -13.82
CA ASP A 536 3.41 -20.29 -12.38
C ASP A 536 2.75 -18.94 -12.05
N MET A 537 3.08 -17.89 -12.81
CA MET A 537 2.44 -16.58 -12.66
C MET A 537 0.93 -16.66 -12.89
N VAL A 538 0.46 -17.34 -13.94
CA VAL A 538 -0.98 -17.51 -14.22
C VAL A 538 -1.68 -18.27 -13.09
N SER A 539 -1.05 -19.33 -12.56
CA SER A 539 -1.56 -20.08 -11.41
C SER A 539 -1.69 -19.19 -10.17
N ASP A 540 -0.67 -18.39 -9.87
CA ASP A 540 -0.71 -17.41 -8.78
C ASP A 540 -1.76 -16.31 -9.04
N GLY A 541 -1.93 -15.90 -10.29
CA GLY A 541 -2.96 -14.97 -10.73
C GLY A 541 -4.38 -15.49 -10.52
N LYS A 542 -4.63 -16.78 -10.84
CA LYS A 542 -5.90 -17.47 -10.53
C LYS A 542 -6.15 -17.48 -9.03
N LYS A 543 -5.15 -17.87 -8.23
CA LYS A 543 -5.26 -17.89 -6.75
C LYS A 543 -5.56 -16.51 -6.16
N LYS A 544 -5.04 -15.44 -6.75
CA LYS A 544 -5.25 -14.05 -6.34
C LYS A 544 -6.51 -13.41 -6.95
N ASN A 545 -7.34 -14.17 -7.69
CA ASN A 545 -8.51 -13.66 -8.41
C ASN A 545 -8.20 -12.49 -9.38
N LEU A 546 -6.98 -12.44 -9.92
CA LEU A 546 -6.57 -11.45 -10.92
C LEU A 546 -6.97 -11.86 -12.35
N LEU A 547 -7.40 -13.11 -12.53
CA LEU A 547 -7.75 -13.72 -13.81
C LEU A 547 -9.07 -14.49 -13.69
N SER A 548 -9.94 -14.36 -14.69
CA SER A 548 -11.01 -15.33 -14.89
C SER A 548 -10.44 -16.65 -15.41
N GLN A 549 -11.20 -17.73 -15.27
CA GLN A 549 -10.80 -19.04 -15.81
C GLN A 549 -10.58 -18.95 -17.33
N GLN A 550 -11.49 -18.30 -18.05
CA GLN A 550 -11.41 -18.10 -19.50
C GLN A 550 -10.17 -17.31 -19.93
N ASP A 551 -9.82 -16.25 -19.20
CA ASP A 551 -8.65 -15.42 -19.51
C ASP A 551 -7.34 -16.19 -19.30
N ALA A 552 -7.28 -16.99 -18.24
CA ALA A 552 -6.10 -17.78 -17.96
C ALA A 552 -5.92 -18.90 -19.00
N ASP A 553 -7.00 -19.54 -19.43
CA ASP A 553 -6.95 -20.58 -20.46
C ASP A 553 -6.53 -19.96 -21.81
N THR A 554 -6.99 -18.74 -22.10
CA THR A 554 -6.52 -17.96 -23.26
C THR A 554 -5.01 -17.70 -23.19
N ILE A 555 -4.48 -17.28 -22.03
CA ILE A 555 -3.05 -17.04 -21.85
C ILE A 555 -2.27 -18.35 -22.02
N LEU A 556 -2.71 -19.44 -21.37
CA LEU A 556 -2.05 -20.74 -21.38
C LEU A 556 -1.96 -21.35 -22.78
N ASN A 557 -3.01 -21.19 -23.60
CA ASN A 557 -3.03 -21.65 -24.98
C ASN A 557 -2.07 -20.87 -25.91
N GLN A 558 -1.72 -19.64 -25.53
CA GLN A 558 -0.84 -18.77 -26.33
C GLN A 558 0.63 -18.83 -25.88
N VAL A 559 0.97 -19.49 -24.76
CA VAL A 559 2.32 -19.42 -24.14
C VAL A 559 3.45 -19.88 -25.07
N GLU A 560 3.16 -20.83 -25.95
CA GLU A 560 4.13 -21.36 -26.91
C GLU A 560 4.31 -20.45 -28.14
N GLU A 561 3.50 -19.40 -28.28
CA GLU A 561 3.65 -18.46 -29.39
C GLU A 561 5.02 -17.77 -29.35
N PRO A 562 5.75 -17.72 -30.50
CA PRO A 562 7.09 -17.16 -30.57
C PRO A 562 7.21 -15.72 -30.03
N PHE A 563 6.15 -14.92 -30.14
CA PHE A 563 6.16 -13.54 -29.66
C PHE A 563 6.11 -13.43 -28.13
N ILE A 564 5.38 -14.32 -27.45
CA ILE A 564 5.33 -14.35 -25.98
C ILE A 564 6.72 -14.72 -25.43
N GLN A 565 7.39 -15.67 -26.07
CA GLN A 565 8.76 -16.04 -25.72
C GLN A 565 9.74 -14.86 -25.89
N LYS A 566 9.61 -14.07 -26.97
CA LYS A 566 10.39 -12.84 -27.17
C LYS A 566 10.12 -11.79 -26.10
N TYR A 567 8.87 -11.62 -25.71
CA TYR A 567 8.49 -10.72 -24.64
C TYR A 567 9.12 -11.12 -23.31
N LEU A 568 8.96 -12.39 -22.91
CA LEU A 568 9.49 -12.90 -21.64
C LEU A 568 11.03 -12.77 -21.59
N LYS A 569 11.70 -13.01 -22.74
CA LYS A 569 13.13 -12.77 -22.90
C LYS A 569 13.50 -11.30 -22.73
N SER A 570 12.76 -10.39 -23.37
CA SER A 570 13.00 -8.95 -23.29
C SER A 570 12.75 -8.41 -21.88
N LEU A 571 11.71 -8.90 -21.21
CA LEU A 571 11.40 -8.59 -19.82
C LEU A 571 12.54 -9.02 -18.87
N ALA A 572 13.10 -10.21 -19.07
CA ALA A 572 14.25 -10.69 -18.30
C ALA A 572 15.48 -9.76 -18.48
N VAL A 573 15.78 -9.34 -19.71
CA VAL A 573 16.85 -8.36 -19.99
C VAL A 573 16.57 -7.03 -19.29
N HIS A 574 15.33 -6.53 -19.38
CA HIS A 574 14.96 -5.25 -18.76
C HIS A 574 15.11 -5.30 -17.23
N LEU A 575 14.72 -6.40 -16.60
CA LEU A 575 14.96 -6.63 -15.18
C LEU A 575 16.45 -6.67 -14.85
N ALA A 576 17.27 -7.32 -15.67
CA ALA A 576 18.73 -7.37 -15.49
C ALA A 576 19.41 -5.98 -15.63
N THR A 577 18.80 -5.04 -16.35
CA THR A 577 19.33 -3.67 -16.49
C THR A 577 19.01 -2.74 -15.31
N LEU A 578 18.06 -3.10 -14.43
CA LEU A 578 17.68 -2.27 -13.27
C LEU A 578 18.85 -1.89 -12.35
N PRO A 579 19.75 -2.80 -11.92
CA PRO A 579 20.86 -2.46 -11.05
C PRO A 579 21.99 -1.68 -11.75
N VAL A 580 22.08 -1.71 -13.08
CA VAL A 580 23.21 -1.13 -13.85
C VAL A 580 23.42 0.34 -13.53
N THR A 581 22.34 1.11 -13.40
CA THR A 581 22.44 2.54 -13.05
C THR A 581 23.05 2.74 -11.66
N GLN A 582 22.68 1.90 -10.69
CA GLN A 582 23.19 2.03 -9.32
C GLN A 582 24.67 1.64 -9.27
N ILE A 583 25.03 0.55 -9.92
CA ILE A 583 26.42 0.08 -10.04
C ILE A 583 27.29 1.20 -10.65
N VAL A 584 26.90 1.73 -11.83
CA VAL A 584 27.66 2.80 -12.48
C VAL A 584 27.73 4.05 -11.61
N SER A 585 26.63 4.47 -10.98
CA SER A 585 26.63 5.68 -10.14
C SER A 585 27.55 5.54 -8.92
N ILE A 586 27.58 4.37 -8.27
CA ILE A 586 28.44 4.08 -7.13
C ILE A 586 29.90 3.99 -7.58
N THR A 587 30.16 3.33 -8.72
CA THR A 587 31.51 3.23 -9.28
C THR A 587 32.06 4.59 -9.64
N VAL A 588 31.30 5.44 -10.33
CA VAL A 588 31.72 6.81 -10.69
C VAL A 588 31.94 7.66 -9.44
N ALA A 589 31.05 7.58 -8.46
CA ALA A 589 31.23 8.28 -7.18
C ALA A 589 32.47 7.78 -6.43
N GLY A 590 32.73 6.48 -6.43
CA GLY A 590 33.91 5.88 -5.81
C GLY A 590 35.21 6.31 -6.50
N ILE A 591 35.26 6.24 -7.83
CA ILE A 591 36.39 6.72 -8.64
C ILE A 591 36.65 8.20 -8.35
N TYR A 592 35.60 9.03 -8.33
CA TYR A 592 35.73 10.45 -8.03
C TYR A 592 36.37 10.69 -6.65
N ILE A 593 35.90 9.99 -5.61
CA ILE A 593 36.45 10.10 -4.25
C ILE A 593 37.91 9.62 -4.19
N MET A 594 38.26 8.58 -4.95
CA MET A 594 39.62 8.04 -5.01
C MET A 594 40.59 8.95 -5.78
N MET A 595 40.12 9.60 -6.85
CA MET A 595 40.93 10.49 -7.70
C MET A 595 41.15 11.89 -7.12
N HIS A 596 40.45 12.25 -6.04
CA HIS A 596 40.61 13.56 -5.37
C HIS A 596 41.07 13.37 -3.90
N PRO A 597 42.26 12.81 -3.66
CA PRO A 597 42.79 12.61 -2.31
C PRO A 597 43.09 13.94 -1.60
N ASP A 598 43.32 15.01 -2.36
CA ASP A 598 43.72 16.33 -1.86
C ASP A 598 42.54 17.15 -1.30
N MET A 599 41.30 16.66 -1.44
CA MET A 599 40.09 17.32 -0.96
C MET A 599 39.70 16.81 0.44
N PRO A 600 39.20 17.68 1.35
CA PRO A 600 38.64 17.25 2.62
C PRO A 600 37.58 16.16 2.45
N ARG A 601 37.70 15.06 3.21
CA ARG A 601 36.86 13.86 3.03
C ARG A 601 35.36 14.14 3.08
N ALA A 602 34.93 15.04 3.98
CA ALA A 602 33.53 15.44 4.08
C ALA A 602 32.99 16.05 2.77
N GLN A 603 33.79 16.86 2.08
CA GLN A 603 33.42 17.49 0.80
C GLN A 603 33.45 16.46 -0.35
N ALA A 604 34.46 15.59 -0.39
CA ALA A 604 34.54 14.53 -1.40
C ALA A 604 33.36 13.54 -1.29
N TYR A 605 32.97 13.14 -0.07
CA TYR A 605 31.76 12.34 0.16
C TYR A 605 30.48 13.11 -0.19
N GLY A 606 30.42 14.40 0.10
CA GLY A 606 29.30 15.27 -0.29
C GLY A 606 29.09 15.31 -1.81
N ILE A 607 30.16 15.47 -2.59
CA ILE A 607 30.11 15.44 -4.05
C ILE A 607 29.80 14.02 -4.56
N GLY A 608 30.38 12.98 -3.95
CA GLY A 608 30.05 11.59 -4.27
C GLY A 608 28.56 11.26 -4.08
N LEU A 609 27.96 11.75 -2.99
CA LEU A 609 26.50 11.68 -2.77
C LEU A 609 25.73 12.50 -3.81
N GLY A 610 26.24 13.68 -4.18
CA GLY A 610 25.70 14.51 -5.26
C GLY A 610 25.68 13.79 -6.62
N ILE A 611 26.74 13.05 -6.96
CA ILE A 611 26.82 12.22 -8.17
C ILE A 611 25.73 11.14 -8.13
N ILE A 612 25.62 10.40 -7.02
CA ILE A 612 24.58 9.37 -6.86
C ILE A 612 23.19 9.98 -7.02
N ALA A 613 22.94 11.14 -6.41
CA ALA A 613 21.67 11.87 -6.50
C ALA A 613 21.38 12.36 -7.94
N LEU A 614 22.39 12.86 -8.66
CA LEU A 614 22.27 13.27 -10.06
C LEU A 614 21.82 12.10 -10.94
N PHE A 615 22.48 10.95 -10.84
CA PHE A 615 22.06 9.73 -11.54
C PHE A 615 20.65 9.27 -11.12
N GLN A 616 20.14 9.71 -9.96
CA GLN A 616 18.76 9.44 -9.58
C GLN A 616 17.74 10.26 -10.36
N VAL A 617 18.03 11.51 -10.71
CA VAL A 617 17.08 12.46 -11.34
C VAL A 617 17.16 12.55 -12.87
N VAL A 618 18.29 12.13 -13.47
CA VAL A 618 18.44 12.22 -14.94
C VAL A 618 17.48 11.23 -15.63
N PRO A 619 16.72 11.68 -16.66
CA PRO A 619 15.72 10.85 -17.34
C PRO A 619 16.32 9.71 -18.17
N ILE A 620 17.58 9.84 -18.58
CA ILE A 620 18.35 8.82 -19.29
C ILE A 620 19.50 8.39 -18.38
N SER A 621 19.61 7.10 -18.11
CA SER A 621 20.63 6.53 -17.23
C SER A 621 21.41 5.42 -17.94
N PRO A 622 22.57 4.99 -17.40
CA PRO A 622 23.32 3.87 -17.97
C PRO A 622 22.47 2.62 -18.18
N GLY A 623 21.60 2.29 -17.21
CA GLY A 623 20.68 1.16 -17.35
C GLY A 623 19.63 1.37 -18.45
N SER A 624 19.09 2.59 -18.61
CA SER A 624 18.12 2.86 -19.67
C SER A 624 18.75 2.93 -21.06
N LEU A 625 20.02 3.34 -21.17
CA LEU A 625 20.81 3.26 -22.39
C LEU A 625 21.02 1.81 -22.83
N VAL A 626 21.50 0.94 -21.92
CA VAL A 626 21.70 -0.50 -22.22
C VAL A 626 20.39 -1.13 -22.69
N ARG A 627 19.30 -0.81 -22.01
CA ARG A 627 17.96 -1.29 -22.36
C ARG A 627 17.48 -0.77 -23.72
N GLY A 628 17.59 0.53 -23.99
CA GLY A 628 17.21 1.13 -25.27
C GLY A 628 18.03 0.60 -26.44
N LEU A 629 19.34 0.45 -26.26
CA LEU A 629 20.24 -0.16 -27.25
C LEU A 629 19.91 -1.62 -27.50
N TYR A 630 19.53 -2.38 -26.47
CA TYR A 630 19.04 -3.76 -26.64
C TYR A 630 17.78 -3.81 -27.52
N VAL A 631 16.81 -2.92 -27.31
CA VAL A 631 15.61 -2.86 -28.16
C VAL A 631 15.96 -2.44 -29.59
N LEU A 632 16.85 -1.46 -29.75
CA LEU A 632 17.33 -1.04 -31.06
C LEU A 632 18.02 -2.19 -31.80
N TYR A 633 18.84 -2.98 -31.10
CA TYR A 633 19.43 -4.19 -31.64
C TYR A 633 18.37 -5.20 -32.09
N LEU A 634 17.31 -5.43 -31.32
CA LEU A 634 16.20 -6.31 -31.73
C LEU A 634 15.49 -5.79 -32.99
N VAL A 635 15.22 -4.49 -33.08
CA VAL A 635 14.63 -3.85 -34.26
C VAL A 635 15.47 -4.10 -35.51
N ILE A 636 16.79 -3.88 -35.41
CA ILE A 636 17.73 -4.03 -36.52
C ILE A 636 17.87 -5.50 -36.92
N LYS A 637 18.09 -6.38 -35.94
CA LYS A 637 18.30 -7.82 -36.17
C LYS A 637 17.07 -8.50 -36.76
N GLU A 638 15.88 -8.17 -36.26
CA GLU A 638 14.63 -8.80 -36.72
C GLU A 638 14.02 -8.06 -37.92
N ARG A 639 14.58 -6.92 -38.34
CA ARG A 639 14.05 -6.06 -39.40
C ARG A 639 12.56 -5.74 -39.20
N ASN A 640 12.13 -5.61 -37.95
CA ASN A 640 10.73 -5.42 -37.58
C ASN A 640 10.59 -4.16 -36.71
N PHE A 641 10.29 -3.02 -37.33
CA PHE A 641 10.05 -1.79 -36.58
C PHE A 641 8.63 -1.74 -35.98
N LYS A 642 7.66 -2.35 -36.66
CA LYS A 642 6.23 -2.27 -36.30
C LYS A 642 5.96 -2.86 -34.91
N ASP A 643 6.60 -3.99 -34.61
CA ASP A 643 6.36 -4.71 -33.37
C ASP A 643 7.20 -4.23 -32.17
N TYR A 644 8.09 -3.25 -32.37
CA TYR A 644 8.92 -2.66 -31.32
C TYR A 644 8.86 -1.13 -31.28
N ASN A 645 7.96 -0.52 -32.07
CA ASN A 645 7.92 0.93 -32.25
C ASN A 645 7.73 1.71 -30.95
N ILE A 646 6.94 1.23 -29.98
CA ILE A 646 6.81 1.91 -28.67
C ILE A 646 8.05 1.61 -27.83
N ALA A 647 8.53 0.37 -27.86
CA ALA A 647 9.63 -0.07 -27.03
C ALA A 647 10.96 0.61 -27.36
N VAL A 648 11.23 0.89 -28.65
CA VAL A 648 12.49 1.51 -29.10
C VAL A 648 12.61 2.96 -28.61
N PHE A 649 11.50 3.68 -28.47
CA PHE A 649 11.51 5.05 -27.93
C PHE A 649 11.43 5.07 -26.41
N LEU A 650 10.57 4.24 -25.79
CA LEU A 650 10.42 4.21 -24.33
C LEU A 650 11.63 3.59 -23.61
N GLY A 651 12.34 2.66 -24.24
CA GLY A 651 13.46 1.93 -23.63
C GLY A 651 14.54 2.83 -23.03
N PHE A 652 14.79 3.98 -23.65
CA PHE A 652 15.80 4.96 -23.21
C PHE A 652 15.42 5.77 -21.97
N PHE A 653 14.15 5.76 -21.53
CA PHE A 653 13.71 6.53 -20.37
C PHE A 653 13.78 5.72 -19.08
N LYS A 654 14.58 6.17 -18.10
CA LYS A 654 14.84 5.48 -16.83
C LYS A 654 13.57 4.99 -16.13
N TYR A 655 12.61 5.88 -15.89
CA TYR A 655 11.44 5.61 -15.03
C TYR A 655 10.29 4.87 -15.70
N ILE A 656 10.20 4.87 -17.03
CA ILE A 656 9.07 4.25 -17.75
C ILE A 656 9.50 3.19 -18.75
N GLY A 657 10.78 3.14 -19.10
CA GLY A 657 11.27 2.23 -20.13
C GLY A 657 11.25 0.75 -19.76
N TYR A 658 11.10 0.39 -18.48
CA TYR A 658 10.86 -1.02 -18.11
C TYR A 658 9.44 -1.47 -18.50
N LEU A 659 8.53 -0.52 -18.74
CA LEU A 659 7.16 -0.75 -19.18
C LEU A 659 7.00 -0.75 -20.70
N ALA A 660 8.08 -0.48 -21.44
CA ALA A 660 8.13 -0.46 -22.89
C ALA A 660 7.48 -1.69 -23.54
N PHE A 661 7.92 -2.88 -23.12
CA PHE A 661 7.38 -4.14 -23.63
C PHE A 661 5.97 -4.47 -23.13
N PRO A 662 5.63 -4.28 -21.84
CA PRO A 662 4.25 -4.40 -21.36
C PRO A 662 3.25 -3.55 -22.14
N ILE A 663 3.60 -2.28 -22.41
CA ILE A 663 2.77 -1.37 -23.19
C ILE A 663 2.69 -1.85 -24.65
N GLN A 664 3.79 -2.33 -25.23
CA GLN A 664 3.80 -2.92 -26.58
C GLN A 664 2.91 -4.17 -26.66
N MET A 665 2.93 -5.03 -25.65
CA MET A 665 2.14 -6.26 -25.62
C MET A 665 0.63 -6.02 -25.62
N ALA A 666 0.16 -4.92 -25.04
CA ALA A 666 -1.26 -4.56 -25.08
C ALA A 666 -1.81 -4.46 -26.51
N TYR A 667 -0.94 -4.36 -27.53
CA TYR A 667 -1.32 -4.40 -28.93
C TYR A 667 -1.69 -5.80 -29.44
N ARG A 668 -0.96 -6.85 -29.03
CA ARG A 668 -1.03 -8.21 -29.61
C ARG A 668 -1.62 -9.25 -28.65
N TYR A 669 -1.38 -9.11 -27.35
CA TYR A 669 -1.85 -10.01 -26.30
C TYR A 669 -2.54 -9.21 -25.18
N PRO A 670 -3.73 -8.65 -25.43
CA PRO A 670 -4.41 -7.76 -24.48
C PRO A 670 -4.72 -8.45 -23.14
N THR A 671 -5.12 -9.74 -23.17
CA THR A 671 -5.41 -10.55 -21.98
C THR A 671 -4.18 -10.76 -21.11
N LEU A 672 -3.04 -11.12 -21.72
CA LEU A 672 -1.77 -11.26 -21.01
C LEU A 672 -1.28 -9.91 -20.48
N ALA A 673 -1.38 -8.84 -21.26
CA ALA A 673 -0.96 -7.50 -20.83
C ALA A 673 -1.77 -7.00 -19.63
N ARG A 674 -3.09 -7.25 -19.61
CA ARG A 674 -3.96 -6.95 -18.46
C ARG A 674 -3.52 -7.71 -17.22
N PHE A 675 -3.28 -9.01 -17.36
CA PHE A 675 -2.83 -9.86 -16.27
C PHE A 675 -1.51 -9.37 -15.69
N MET A 676 -0.52 -9.11 -16.55
CA MET A 676 0.79 -8.61 -16.13
C MET A 676 0.70 -7.25 -15.43
N ALA A 677 -0.13 -6.34 -15.95
CA ALA A 677 -0.36 -5.04 -15.34
C ALA A 677 -1.02 -5.16 -13.96
N GLY A 678 -2.04 -6.03 -13.83
CA GLY A 678 -2.69 -6.31 -12.54
C GLY A 678 -1.71 -6.95 -11.56
N HIS A 679 -1.04 -8.02 -11.96
CA HIS A 679 -0.06 -8.72 -11.12
C HIS A 679 1.05 -7.81 -10.62
N TRP A 680 1.60 -6.94 -11.48
CA TRP A 680 2.63 -5.98 -11.04
C TRP A 680 2.07 -4.81 -10.25
N ALA A 681 0.86 -4.34 -10.53
CA ALA A 681 0.20 -3.34 -9.70
C ALA A 681 0.05 -3.86 -8.27
N THR A 682 -0.45 -5.09 -8.11
CA THR A 682 -0.57 -5.76 -6.80
C THR A 682 0.80 -5.88 -6.12
N GLU A 683 1.80 -6.46 -6.80
CA GLU A 683 3.12 -6.71 -6.20
C GLU A 683 3.92 -5.44 -5.89
N ALA A 684 3.90 -4.43 -6.75
CA ALA A 684 4.64 -3.19 -6.56
C ALA A 684 4.05 -2.33 -5.42
N VAL A 685 2.72 -2.35 -5.28
CA VAL A 685 2.00 -1.53 -4.30
C VAL A 685 2.14 -2.09 -2.89
N HIS A 686 2.24 -3.41 -2.72
CA HIS A 686 2.51 -4.05 -1.42
C HIS A 686 3.82 -3.61 -0.74
N VAL A 687 4.76 -3.03 -1.48
CA VAL A 687 6.01 -2.48 -0.91
C VAL A 687 5.77 -1.17 -0.16
N VAL A 688 4.72 -0.41 -0.53
CA VAL A 688 4.41 0.89 0.06
C VAL A 688 3.65 0.68 1.38
N PRO A 689 4.23 1.04 2.54
CA PRO A 689 3.54 0.87 3.82
C PRO A 689 2.22 1.65 3.85
N VAL A 690 1.19 1.09 4.50
CA VAL A 690 -0.14 1.72 4.74
C VAL A 690 -1.03 1.89 3.51
N PHE A 691 -0.48 2.24 2.34
CA PHE A 691 -1.25 2.40 1.10
C PHE A 691 -1.18 1.17 0.19
N GLY A 692 -0.31 0.22 0.54
CA GLY A 692 -0.02 -0.97 -0.22
C GLY A 692 -0.99 -2.14 -0.03
N GLU A 693 -2.11 -1.96 0.67
CA GLU A 693 -3.04 -3.07 0.92
C GLU A 693 -3.77 -3.46 -0.37
N GLY A 694 -4.03 -4.76 -0.56
CA GLY A 694 -4.77 -5.24 -1.73
C GLY A 694 -6.16 -4.62 -1.77
N GLY A 695 -6.58 -4.16 -2.94
CA GLY A 695 -7.82 -3.41 -3.14
C GLY A 695 -7.80 -1.95 -2.71
N ALA A 696 -6.65 -1.37 -2.33
CA ALA A 696 -6.53 0.07 -2.07
C ALA A 696 -6.54 0.90 -3.37
N LEU A 697 -6.77 2.22 -3.26
CA LEU A 697 -6.75 3.10 -4.45
C LEU A 697 -5.39 3.15 -5.14
N LEU A 698 -4.29 2.92 -4.41
CA LEU A 698 -2.97 2.95 -5.01
C LEU A 698 -2.80 1.85 -6.06
N GLU A 699 -3.34 0.66 -5.82
CA GLU A 699 -3.34 -0.45 -6.76
C GLU A 699 -4.10 -0.10 -8.05
N HIS A 700 -5.31 0.45 -7.91
CA HIS A 700 -6.10 0.93 -9.05
C HIS A 700 -5.43 2.08 -9.78
N TRP A 701 -4.80 3.02 -9.07
CA TRP A 701 -4.10 4.13 -9.69
C TRP A 701 -2.89 3.65 -10.52
N VAL A 702 -2.13 2.67 -10.00
CA VAL A 702 -1.03 2.05 -10.73
C VAL A 702 -1.54 1.30 -11.96
N PHE A 703 -2.61 0.51 -11.81
CA PHE A 703 -3.24 -0.18 -12.94
C PHE A 703 -3.77 0.81 -13.99
N ASP A 704 -4.47 1.86 -13.56
CA ASP A 704 -5.02 2.89 -14.44
C ASP A 704 -3.93 3.64 -15.19
N LEU A 705 -2.85 4.02 -14.51
CA LEU A 705 -1.73 4.74 -15.10
C LEU A 705 -1.03 3.91 -16.18
N PHE A 706 -0.83 2.62 -15.94
CA PHE A 706 0.00 1.77 -16.81
C PHE A 706 -0.79 0.94 -17.82
N TYR A 707 -2.10 0.75 -17.64
CA TYR A 707 -2.92 -0.04 -18.54
C TYR A 707 -4.06 0.78 -19.15
N ASN A 708 -5.01 1.26 -18.34
CA ASN A 708 -6.22 1.93 -18.85
C ASN A 708 -5.92 3.29 -19.51
N TRP A 709 -4.96 4.06 -19.01
CA TRP A 709 -4.62 5.37 -19.56
C TRP A 709 -3.95 5.28 -20.95
N PRO A 710 -2.97 4.38 -21.18
CA PRO A 710 -2.50 4.07 -22.52
C PRO A 710 -3.61 3.62 -23.49
N LEU A 711 -4.55 2.78 -23.04
CA LEU A 711 -5.71 2.38 -23.86
C LEU A 711 -6.60 3.58 -24.23
N THR A 712 -6.86 4.45 -23.25
CA THR A 712 -7.62 5.69 -23.45
C THR A 712 -6.95 6.63 -24.46
N ILE A 713 -5.62 6.79 -24.38
CA ILE A 713 -4.87 7.56 -25.38
C ILE A 713 -4.98 6.91 -26.76
N ARG A 714 -4.77 5.59 -26.86
CA ARG A 714 -4.81 4.86 -28.13
C ARG A 714 -6.15 5.01 -28.83
N ARG A 715 -7.25 4.79 -28.12
CA ARG A 715 -8.62 4.93 -28.63
C ARG A 715 -8.85 6.34 -29.18
N ARG A 716 -8.52 7.38 -28.39
CA ARG A 716 -8.66 8.79 -28.80
C ARG A 716 -7.84 9.10 -30.05
N MET A 717 -6.57 8.68 -30.08
CA MET A 717 -5.70 8.90 -31.25
C MET A 717 -6.24 8.23 -32.50
N LYS A 718 -6.82 7.03 -32.40
CA LYS A 718 -7.44 6.32 -33.54
C LYS A 718 -8.64 7.11 -34.09
N LYS A 719 -9.55 7.55 -33.22
CA LYS A 719 -10.72 8.35 -33.62
C LYS A 719 -10.33 9.69 -34.24
N VAL A 720 -9.39 10.41 -33.62
CA VAL A 720 -8.87 11.68 -34.15
C VAL A 720 -8.22 11.48 -35.53
N ALA A 721 -7.50 10.37 -35.73
CA ALA A 721 -6.91 10.05 -37.03
C ALA A 721 -7.98 9.76 -38.10
N GLU A 722 -9.06 9.06 -37.74
CA GLU A 722 -10.18 8.76 -38.64
C GLU A 722 -10.96 10.03 -39.04
N ILE A 723 -11.15 10.97 -38.11
CA ILE A 723 -11.80 12.24 -38.44
C ILE A 723 -10.90 13.10 -39.31
N ARG A 724 -9.60 13.16 -38.97
CA ARG A 724 -8.63 13.94 -39.75
C ARG A 724 -8.40 13.37 -41.14
N SER A 725 -8.53 12.05 -41.37
CA SER A 725 -8.37 11.48 -42.72
C SER A 725 -9.43 11.97 -43.71
N ARG A 726 -10.55 12.54 -43.23
CA ARG A 726 -11.58 13.19 -44.06
C ARG A 726 -11.24 14.62 -44.45
N LEU A 727 -10.20 15.22 -43.85
CA LEU A 727 -9.76 16.59 -44.14
C LEU A 727 -8.60 16.58 -45.14
N LYS A 728 -8.41 17.70 -45.87
CA LYS A 728 -7.20 17.88 -46.69
C LYS A 728 -5.99 18.21 -45.80
N PRO A 729 -4.80 17.62 -46.05
CA PRO A 729 -3.58 17.98 -45.33
C PRO A 729 -3.17 19.42 -45.65
N ARG A 730 -2.66 20.15 -44.64
CA ARG A 730 -2.20 21.54 -44.78
C ARG A 730 -0.81 21.67 -44.16
N TYR A 731 0.09 22.39 -44.82
CA TYR A 731 1.47 22.59 -44.35
C TYR A 731 1.96 24.05 -44.48
N TRP A 732 1.16 24.94 -45.05
CA TRP A 732 1.56 26.33 -45.33
C TRP A 732 1.93 27.11 -44.06
N HIS A 733 1.28 26.81 -42.94
CA HIS A 733 1.50 27.49 -41.65
C HIS A 733 2.87 27.18 -41.02
N ILE A 734 3.59 26.14 -41.49
CA ILE A 734 4.95 25.83 -41.01
C ILE A 734 5.90 26.99 -41.30
N GLY A 735 5.87 27.54 -42.52
CA GLY A 735 6.72 28.67 -42.90
C GLY A 735 6.39 29.91 -42.07
N LEU A 736 5.09 30.22 -41.92
CA LEU A 736 4.61 31.33 -41.10
C LEU A 736 5.09 31.23 -39.64
N TYR A 737 4.91 30.06 -39.01
CA TYR A 737 5.33 29.84 -37.63
C TYR A 737 6.85 29.81 -37.47
N SER A 738 7.59 29.38 -38.50
CA SER A 738 9.06 29.40 -38.47
C SER A 738 9.61 30.82 -38.49
N VAL A 739 9.05 31.69 -39.34
CA VAL A 739 9.41 33.12 -39.41
C VAL A 739 9.00 33.83 -38.12
N LEU A 740 7.79 33.59 -37.62
CA LEU A 740 7.31 34.16 -36.36
C LEU A 740 8.22 33.76 -35.18
N GLY A 741 8.54 32.47 -35.07
CA GLY A 741 9.42 31.95 -34.02
C GLY A 741 10.81 32.56 -34.07
N ALA A 742 11.41 32.64 -35.26
CA ALA A 742 12.71 33.27 -35.45
C ALA A 742 12.68 34.76 -35.12
N GLY A 743 11.64 35.49 -35.52
CA GLY A 743 11.45 36.89 -35.20
C GLY A 743 11.38 37.16 -33.69
N ILE A 744 10.69 36.29 -32.93
CA ILE A 744 10.62 36.41 -31.46
C ILE A 744 11.99 36.16 -30.82
N PHE A 745 12.75 35.16 -31.29
CA PHE A 745 14.11 34.92 -30.78
C PHE A 745 15.03 36.11 -31.08
N VAL A 746 15.06 36.59 -32.33
CA VAL A 746 15.91 37.72 -32.72
C VAL A 746 15.53 38.99 -31.95
N PHE A 747 14.24 39.26 -31.78
CA PHE A 747 13.79 40.40 -30.98
C PHE A 747 14.25 40.30 -29.51
N THR A 748 14.16 39.10 -28.93
CA THR A 748 14.61 38.87 -27.55
C THR A 748 16.13 38.99 -27.42
N GLU A 749 16.88 38.47 -28.39
CA GLU A 749 18.34 38.62 -28.46
C GLU A 749 18.75 40.08 -28.55
N LEU A 750 18.10 40.87 -29.41
CA LEU A 750 18.37 42.31 -29.55
C LEU A 750 18.00 43.08 -28.28
N ALA A 751 16.86 42.79 -27.66
CA ALA A 751 16.45 43.41 -26.41
C ALA A 751 17.43 43.11 -25.28
N TYR A 752 17.91 41.87 -25.21
CA TYR A 752 18.92 41.44 -24.23
C TYR A 752 20.26 42.12 -24.48
N PHE A 753 20.73 42.13 -25.73
CA PHE A 753 21.97 42.78 -26.14
C PHE A 753 21.95 44.28 -25.79
N ASN A 754 20.83 44.97 -26.03
CA ASN A 754 20.69 46.39 -25.69
C ASN A 754 20.76 46.67 -24.17
N HIS A 755 20.47 45.70 -23.31
CA HIS A 755 20.50 45.87 -21.86
C HIS A 755 21.80 45.37 -21.22
N VAL A 756 22.37 44.28 -21.74
CA VAL A 756 23.49 43.55 -21.13
C VAL A 756 24.81 43.75 -21.88
N GLY A 757 24.76 44.18 -23.16
CA GLY A 757 25.93 44.41 -24.01
C GLY A 757 26.53 43.15 -24.64
N GLU A 758 26.01 41.97 -24.32
CA GLU A 758 26.45 40.68 -24.87
C GLU A 758 25.25 39.89 -25.41
N LEU A 759 25.49 39.02 -26.40
CA LEU A 759 24.45 38.14 -26.94
C LEU A 759 24.16 37.01 -25.93
N PRO A 760 22.88 36.72 -25.65
CA PRO A 760 22.51 35.68 -24.69
C PRO A 760 22.80 34.29 -25.26
N ASP A 761 23.29 33.38 -24.40
CA ASP A 761 23.37 31.97 -24.74
C ASP A 761 21.97 31.32 -24.57
N LEU A 762 21.78 30.11 -25.14
CA LEU A 762 20.48 29.41 -25.03
C LEU A 762 20.05 29.14 -23.58
N ARG A 763 21.02 29.11 -22.66
CA ARG A 763 20.82 28.93 -21.21
C ARG A 763 20.23 30.16 -20.55
N ASP A 764 20.62 31.36 -20.99
CA ASP A 764 20.14 32.62 -20.45
C ASP A 764 18.68 32.88 -20.85
N MET A 765 18.28 32.32 -21.99
CA MET A 765 16.90 32.33 -22.50
C MET A 765 16.17 31.00 -22.33
N TRP A 766 16.54 30.16 -21.35
CA TRP A 766 16.02 28.79 -21.23
C TRP A 766 14.49 28.71 -21.25
N TRP A 767 13.79 29.67 -20.64
CA TRP A 767 12.33 29.71 -20.59
C TRP A 767 11.74 29.89 -22.00
N LEU A 768 12.33 30.73 -22.84
CA LEU A 768 11.91 30.96 -24.22
C LEU A 768 12.29 29.76 -25.11
N THR A 769 13.52 29.27 -24.95
CA THR A 769 14.06 28.08 -25.64
C THR A 769 13.19 26.84 -25.45
N ILE A 770 12.52 26.71 -24.30
CA ILE A 770 11.58 25.62 -24.01
C ILE A 770 10.16 25.97 -24.46
N THR A 771 9.61 27.10 -24.01
CA THR A 771 8.16 27.38 -24.14
C THR A 771 7.73 27.71 -25.57
N LEU A 772 8.51 28.52 -26.31
CA LEU A 772 8.12 28.96 -27.63
C LEU A 772 8.08 27.79 -28.64
N PRO A 773 9.11 26.93 -28.76
CA PRO A 773 9.02 25.76 -29.63
C PRO A 773 7.91 24.79 -29.23
N LEU A 774 7.65 24.59 -27.93
CA LEU A 774 6.53 23.75 -27.46
C LEU A 774 5.17 24.27 -27.98
N VAL A 775 4.94 25.59 -27.88
CA VAL A 775 3.70 26.21 -28.36
C VAL A 775 3.61 26.15 -29.89
N LEU A 776 4.69 26.45 -30.61
CA LEU A 776 4.70 26.39 -32.06
C LEU A 776 4.48 24.97 -32.58
N GLY A 777 5.08 23.95 -31.95
CA GLY A 777 4.81 22.54 -32.27
C GLY A 777 3.35 22.13 -32.05
N LEU A 778 2.70 22.68 -31.01
CA LEU A 778 1.26 22.51 -30.78
C LEU A 778 0.44 23.15 -31.90
N LEU A 779 0.75 24.41 -32.25
CA LEU A 779 0.03 25.15 -33.29
C LEU A 779 0.20 24.50 -34.67
N VAL A 780 1.40 24.02 -35.01
CA VAL A 780 1.66 23.26 -36.25
C VAL A 780 0.76 22.02 -36.31
N THR A 781 0.64 21.29 -35.21
CA THR A 781 -0.15 20.06 -35.13
C THR A 781 -1.66 20.29 -35.20
N LEU A 782 -2.14 21.42 -34.67
CA LEU A 782 -3.54 21.85 -34.80
C LEU A 782 -3.86 22.33 -36.22
N GLY A 783 -2.94 23.07 -36.86
CA GLY A 783 -3.11 23.60 -38.21
C GLY A 783 -2.96 22.57 -39.34
N ALA A 784 -2.38 21.40 -39.08
CA ALA A 784 -2.02 20.41 -40.09
C ALA A 784 -3.18 19.69 -40.82
N GLY A 785 -4.43 19.97 -40.43
CA GLY A 785 -5.61 19.39 -41.07
C GLY A 785 -5.57 17.86 -41.11
N GLY A 786 -5.74 17.28 -42.31
CA GLY A 786 -5.75 15.83 -42.53
C GLY A 786 -4.41 15.14 -42.67
N ALA A 787 -3.29 15.83 -42.42
CA ALA A 787 -1.96 15.21 -42.46
C ALA A 787 -1.87 14.03 -41.49
N VAL A 788 -1.27 12.91 -41.89
CA VAL A 788 -1.09 11.71 -41.04
C VAL A 788 -0.20 12.04 -39.84
N ARG A 789 -0.37 11.34 -38.70
CA ARG A 789 0.34 11.64 -37.43
C ARG A 789 1.86 11.78 -37.58
N GLY A 790 2.50 10.86 -38.30
CA GLY A 790 3.94 10.93 -38.55
C GLY A 790 4.34 12.24 -39.23
N ASN A 791 3.58 12.66 -40.24
CA ASN A 791 3.84 13.88 -41.00
C ASN A 791 3.62 15.14 -40.17
N ARG A 792 2.72 15.12 -39.17
CA ARG A 792 2.51 16.26 -38.26
C ARG A 792 3.68 16.46 -37.30
N ILE A 793 4.23 15.35 -36.79
CA ILE A 793 5.43 15.38 -35.95
C ILE A 793 6.63 15.84 -36.78
N ILE A 794 6.80 15.30 -38.00
CA ILE A 794 7.85 15.73 -38.92
C ILE A 794 7.70 17.22 -39.29
N ALA A 795 6.48 17.69 -39.59
CA ALA A 795 6.21 19.10 -39.86
C ALA A 795 6.60 20.01 -38.69
N SER A 796 6.33 19.57 -37.46
CA SER A 796 6.70 20.32 -36.26
C SER A 796 8.21 20.31 -36.03
N LEU A 797 8.88 19.18 -36.26
CA LEU A 797 10.34 19.08 -36.26
C LEU A 797 10.95 20.05 -37.28
N ILE A 798 10.46 20.04 -38.52
CA ILE A 798 10.90 20.93 -39.60
C ILE A 798 10.71 22.40 -39.19
N CYS A 799 9.59 22.74 -38.56
CA CYS A 799 9.37 24.10 -38.02
C CYS A 799 10.47 24.49 -37.02
N GLY A 800 10.81 23.62 -36.06
CA GLY A 800 11.89 23.87 -35.10
C GLY A 800 13.27 24.04 -35.76
N ILE A 801 13.57 23.20 -36.77
CA ILE A 801 14.80 23.28 -37.56
C ILE A 801 14.88 24.64 -38.28
N PHE A 802 13.81 25.05 -38.95
CA PHE A 802 13.79 26.34 -39.66
C PHE A 802 13.90 27.53 -38.71
N ILE A 803 13.30 27.49 -37.52
CA ILE A 803 13.51 28.53 -36.50
C ILE A 803 14.99 28.61 -36.14
N GLY A 804 15.64 27.47 -35.89
CA GLY A 804 17.06 27.43 -35.55
C GLY A 804 17.96 28.00 -36.66
N ILE A 805 17.68 27.66 -37.92
CA ILE A 805 18.41 28.17 -39.08
C ILE A 805 18.19 29.68 -39.24
N LEU A 806 16.93 30.12 -39.31
CA LEU A 806 16.57 31.53 -39.55
C LEU A 806 17.09 32.43 -38.43
N THR A 807 16.96 32.01 -37.17
CA THR A 807 17.48 32.76 -36.04
C THR A 807 18.99 32.91 -36.16
N THR A 808 19.72 31.81 -36.40
CA THR A 808 21.19 31.86 -36.52
C THR A 808 21.66 32.74 -37.68
N ILE A 809 21.06 32.61 -38.87
CA ILE A 809 21.39 33.46 -40.02
C ILE A 809 21.18 34.94 -39.66
N THR A 810 20.05 35.26 -39.05
CA THR A 810 19.70 36.65 -38.72
C THR A 810 20.62 37.20 -37.62
N THR A 811 20.91 36.43 -36.57
CA THR A 811 21.85 36.83 -35.51
C THR A 811 23.25 37.09 -36.08
N THR A 812 23.74 36.21 -36.98
CA THR A 812 25.05 36.37 -37.64
C THR A 812 25.10 37.59 -38.58
N LEU A 813 24.04 37.86 -39.34
CA LEU A 813 23.96 39.03 -40.22
C LEU A 813 23.90 40.34 -39.42
N LEU A 814 23.25 40.36 -38.25
CA LEU A 814 23.08 41.57 -37.45
C LEU A 814 24.30 41.93 -36.61
N HIS A 815 25.03 40.95 -36.09
CA HIS A 815 26.11 41.19 -35.12
C HIS A 815 27.51 40.87 -35.65
N GLY A 816 27.62 40.15 -36.77
CA GLY A 816 28.90 39.65 -37.27
C GLY A 816 29.49 38.57 -36.36
N SER A 817 30.18 37.59 -36.95
CA SER A 817 30.92 36.59 -36.18
C SER A 817 32.07 36.08 -37.05
N ASP A 818 33.30 36.35 -36.61
CA ASP A 818 34.52 36.00 -37.37
C ASP A 818 34.93 34.52 -37.21
N GLN A 819 34.25 33.77 -36.34
CA GLN A 819 34.55 32.36 -36.07
C GLN A 819 33.46 31.44 -36.59
N ILE A 820 33.68 30.89 -37.79
CA ILE A 820 32.81 29.90 -38.44
C ILE A 820 32.50 28.72 -37.50
N GLY A 821 33.45 28.29 -36.66
CA GLY A 821 33.25 27.20 -35.70
C GLY A 821 32.17 27.48 -34.63
N MET A 822 32.07 28.72 -34.14
CA MET A 822 31.04 29.10 -33.17
C MET A 822 29.65 29.19 -33.84
N ILE A 823 29.58 29.73 -35.06
CA ILE A 823 28.34 29.78 -35.84
C ILE A 823 27.79 28.37 -36.07
N VAL A 824 28.64 27.43 -36.50
CA VAL A 824 28.25 26.04 -36.75
C VAL A 824 27.79 25.37 -35.46
N THR A 825 28.51 25.56 -34.35
CA THR A 825 28.15 24.96 -33.06
C THR A 825 26.80 25.49 -32.55
N ASN A 826 26.56 26.79 -32.63
CA ASN A 826 25.30 27.41 -32.22
C ASN A 826 24.13 27.00 -33.13
N LEU A 827 24.38 26.91 -34.44
CA LEU A 827 23.39 26.40 -35.40
C LEU A 827 22.96 24.98 -35.04
N LEU A 828 23.92 24.09 -34.79
CA LEU A 828 23.64 22.68 -34.44
C LEU A 828 22.83 22.58 -33.15
N TRP A 829 23.20 23.33 -32.10
CA TRP A 829 22.45 23.33 -30.84
C TRP A 829 21.04 23.89 -30.99
N ARG A 830 20.87 24.99 -31.73
CA ARG A 830 19.56 25.61 -32.00
C ARG A 830 18.66 24.66 -32.79
N ILE A 831 19.16 24.05 -33.87
CA ILE A 831 18.43 23.05 -34.65
C ILE A 831 17.99 21.88 -33.77
N PHE A 832 18.91 21.34 -32.97
CA PHE A 832 18.65 20.18 -32.12
C PHE A 832 17.62 20.47 -31.03
N ILE A 833 17.85 21.51 -30.22
CA ILE A 833 17.02 21.83 -29.06
C ILE A 833 15.61 22.28 -29.49
N LEU A 834 15.53 23.22 -30.45
CA LEU A 834 14.25 23.74 -30.91
C LEU A 834 13.46 22.67 -31.69
N GLY A 835 14.15 21.83 -32.47
CA GLY A 835 13.54 20.67 -33.14
C GLY A 835 12.94 19.66 -32.15
N ILE A 836 13.64 19.36 -31.05
CA ILE A 836 13.14 18.48 -29.98
C ILE A 836 11.91 19.08 -29.31
N PHE A 837 11.96 20.34 -28.87
CA PHE A 837 10.84 20.94 -28.15
C PHE A 837 9.61 21.15 -29.05
N CYS A 838 9.77 21.50 -30.33
CA CYS A 838 8.66 21.48 -31.29
C CYS A 838 8.05 20.07 -31.43
N SER A 839 8.88 19.04 -31.51
CA SER A 839 8.40 17.65 -31.60
C SER A 839 7.66 17.21 -30.34
N ILE A 840 8.14 17.63 -29.16
CA ILE A 840 7.45 17.39 -27.87
C ILE A 840 6.11 18.12 -27.85
N GLY A 841 6.05 19.37 -28.30
CA GLY A 841 4.81 20.14 -28.40
C GLY A 841 3.76 19.44 -29.28
N ALA A 842 4.20 18.90 -30.42
CA ALA A 842 3.36 18.09 -31.29
C ALA A 842 2.85 16.82 -30.60
N LEU A 843 3.74 16.06 -29.95
CA LEU A 843 3.38 14.84 -29.22
C LEU A 843 2.39 15.10 -28.07
N VAL A 844 2.61 16.16 -27.29
CA VAL A 844 1.71 16.56 -26.20
C VAL A 844 0.34 16.88 -26.74
N THR A 845 0.26 17.58 -27.88
CA THR A 845 -1.00 17.91 -28.54
C THR A 845 -1.74 16.64 -28.98
N GLU A 846 -1.04 15.71 -29.63
CA GLU A 846 -1.61 14.42 -30.06
C GLU A 846 -2.15 13.58 -28.89
N ILE A 847 -1.51 13.64 -27.73
CA ILE A 847 -1.93 12.89 -26.53
C ILE A 847 -3.11 13.58 -25.81
N LYS A 848 -3.18 14.91 -25.88
CA LYS A 848 -4.16 15.71 -25.13
C LYS A 848 -5.42 16.10 -25.91
N LEU A 849 -5.45 15.94 -27.23
CA LEU A 849 -6.66 16.20 -28.01
C LEU A 849 -7.86 15.42 -27.42
N PRO A 850 -8.98 16.10 -27.11
CA PRO A 850 -10.16 15.45 -26.57
C PRO A 850 -10.77 14.51 -27.60
N ASP A 851 -11.55 13.54 -27.13
CA ASP A 851 -12.41 12.78 -28.03
C ASP A 851 -13.49 13.73 -28.58
N PRO A 852 -13.60 13.93 -29.90
CA PRO A 852 -14.61 14.81 -30.49
C PRO A 852 -16.06 14.34 -30.26
N GLU A 853 -16.28 13.09 -29.86
CA GLU A 853 -17.62 12.54 -29.60
C GLU A 853 -18.05 12.56 -28.11
N ILE A 854 -17.17 13.01 -27.19
CA ILE A 854 -17.36 12.94 -25.72
C ILE A 854 -16.87 14.19 -24.96
#